data_AF-A0A973BS51-F1
#
_entry.id   AF-A0A973BS51-F1
#
_cell.length_a   1.000
_cell.length_b   1.000
_cell.length_c   1.000
_cell.angle_alpha   90.00
_cell.angle_beta   90.00
_cell.angle_gamma   90.00
#
_symmetry.space_group_name_H-M   'P 1'
#
loop_
_entity.id
_entity.type
_entity.pdbx_description
1 polymer ?
#
loop_
_entity_poly.entity_id
_entity_poly.type
_entity_poly.pdbx_seq_one_letter_code
_entity_poly.pdbx_strand_id
1 'polypeptide(L)'
;IDDHIAPSAPTNLQVQDITSHSININWHISTDERDTAVLYRIYQNDLLVSSSYKNRFSFTGLSPETEYQFNVAAVDVSGNSNLGATVLTVTTPAIDPELPRFNAASYHFSLVTSSEINHLLGLVSASDAQNNIISYSITSGNEQGYFTINYQGEVTLAKTLPTESNTIQPTIHNLTITATNSVKSVTAELKVIEINSATLSKQGLAREIWTGIGGSSISNINLDTAPNTQNSITHFETSPNIGSNYAQRIRGFLIAPVSGSYNFWIASDDSSQLHLSADMDPEKTEVLARVNGYTSIRNWRDNNTIKQDIELHAGQLYYIEALHKEGGGGDHLSVAWQTPDMTEKSLITSDNLLPYSALVPVMPKLNNGMQTDFKNDGSSLQLELEILEQAADFPIRIYYGLRDGGTNATEWQYVSELYTLGAGLHTLTLNNIEPGQEYFVRIEAVGVIESRWSSSAFKIKTVTIDPSKVAGEALPNTLSFTLEINGEAQHIELNKHSVRSPNFQLLTYDERRQPQYAPVVPMPEPRTYRGYVSNNPFIVVTGVIDNNGTIHMTGWRGDGKAWGQTKDVSAWVNSDALGNSESATTEIKLDFQMPEKSENTYYIPEPGNDFHNNLARVSFSFQNTQYINRAEGKLLNAIAQMENHVNETDYLWAQKTGLRWDLGRALINVFGTPDDASGPRPSAIDSSNFSINFQDPRNGGYCWGGGDWVGCVANYTLNWGFSHEVGHNMGLGHGEQADNANQMQTPGTQLGNMQARKTTARLQKGSKFRPAKAVLAPMLPAAFKDYATVFSNATADITPLANDYDANGDTISIDTFDAITAEGGTVTRNGDTLQYTPQVDFIGTDQFTYTVTDGTYKTVGPVQIQVLTTINDHLAGAWDMESASGEFTPDLSGQGNHLYAYGKELSNYIVGGIEGEGLAIPMIASKDSAKDALGHKLLPHRLDPGHNSFTASIWFQYSDMASNKLLMGKSSSGPKNMAYGGWEIRSEGNNLVMQVSYRDRLMANNTVVISENSAIIDGSWHHAAIVVDRELGTLKGYLDGQAFVTQGTLPQGNGPIMAAMNFTGYGGGSPFKLGGQTEAICDEANVCTPKAGQAVDKARVYHRALTELEVNSLFIAR
;
A
#
# COMPACT_ATOMS: atom_id res chain seq x y z
N ILE A 1 13.32 -5.66 -32.58
CA ILE A 1 13.05 -7.05 -33.02
C ILE A 1 12.74 -6.91 -34.50
N ASP A 2 13.52 -7.55 -35.37
CA ASP A 2 13.42 -7.28 -36.80
C ASP A 2 12.07 -7.71 -37.37
N ASP A 3 11.68 -6.98 -38.41
CA ASP A 3 10.40 -7.09 -39.08
C ASP A 3 10.59 -6.85 -40.56
N HIS A 4 9.99 -7.71 -41.37
CA HIS A 4 10.23 -7.78 -42.81
C HIS A 4 8.94 -8.06 -43.59
N ILE A 5 7.77 -8.04 -42.95
CA ILE A 5 6.46 -8.23 -43.57
C ILE A 5 5.80 -6.85 -43.62
N ALA A 6 5.19 -6.50 -44.75
CA ALA A 6 4.50 -5.22 -44.89
C ALA A 6 2.98 -5.38 -44.63
N PRO A 7 2.31 -4.36 -44.05
CA PRO A 7 0.87 -4.40 -43.82
C PRO A 7 0.06 -4.62 -45.10
N SER A 8 -1.16 -5.13 -44.99
CA SER A 8 -2.05 -5.30 -46.14
C SER A 8 -2.28 -3.97 -46.87
N ALA A 9 -2.31 -3.98 -48.20
CA ALA A 9 -2.46 -2.76 -48.99
C ALA A 9 -3.83 -2.10 -48.74
N PRO A 10 -3.92 -0.74 -48.72
CA PRO A 10 -5.20 -0.05 -48.58
C PRO A 10 -6.18 -0.47 -49.68
N THR A 11 -7.43 -0.76 -49.30
CA THR A 11 -8.49 -1.16 -50.26
C THR A 11 -9.64 -0.16 -50.26
N ASN A 12 -10.45 -0.16 -51.32
CA ASN A 12 -11.61 0.73 -51.48
C ASN A 12 -11.29 2.23 -51.35
N LEU A 13 -10.19 2.67 -51.96
CA LEU A 13 -9.85 4.10 -52.05
C LEU A 13 -10.86 4.82 -52.95
N GLN A 14 -11.67 5.71 -52.36
CA GLN A 14 -12.81 6.36 -53.02
C GLN A 14 -12.96 7.83 -52.59
N VAL A 15 -13.66 8.61 -53.42
CA VAL A 15 -14.08 9.99 -53.09
C VAL A 15 -15.30 9.96 -52.18
N GLN A 16 -15.23 10.69 -51.08
CA GLN A 16 -16.35 10.91 -50.16
C GLN A 16 -17.10 12.21 -50.48
N ASP A 17 -16.37 13.28 -50.82
CA ASP A 17 -16.93 14.57 -51.19
C ASP A 17 -15.97 15.32 -52.14
N ILE A 18 -16.51 16.20 -52.97
CA ILE A 18 -15.75 16.94 -53.98
C ILE A 18 -16.33 18.33 -54.24
N THR A 19 -15.44 19.33 -54.18
CA THR A 19 -15.72 20.69 -54.62
C THR A 19 -14.74 21.10 -55.72
N SER A 20 -14.99 22.23 -56.36
CA SER A 20 -14.03 22.87 -57.29
C SER A 20 -12.62 23.12 -56.73
N HIS A 21 -12.38 23.07 -55.41
CA HIS A 21 -11.05 23.30 -54.81
C HIS A 21 -10.67 22.31 -53.69
N SER A 22 -11.46 21.26 -53.46
CA SER A 22 -11.19 20.26 -52.43
C SER A 22 -11.71 18.88 -52.82
N ILE A 23 -11.01 17.85 -52.40
CA ILE A 23 -11.39 16.45 -52.59
C ILE A 23 -11.15 15.71 -51.28
N ASN A 24 -12.21 15.11 -50.74
CA ASN A 24 -12.14 14.28 -49.54
C ASN A 24 -12.15 12.81 -49.97
N ILE A 25 -11.16 12.04 -49.52
CA ILE A 25 -11.02 10.61 -49.83
C ILE A 25 -11.07 9.76 -48.57
N ASN A 26 -11.54 8.52 -48.70
CA ASN A 26 -11.41 7.48 -47.66
C ASN A 26 -11.05 6.12 -48.26
N TRP A 27 -10.59 5.22 -47.40
CA TRP A 27 -10.23 3.83 -47.73
C TRP A 27 -10.53 2.89 -46.55
N HIS A 28 -10.51 1.59 -46.76
CA HIS A 28 -10.58 0.61 -45.68
C HIS A 28 -9.24 0.48 -44.95
N ILE A 29 -9.30 0.23 -43.64
CA ILE A 29 -8.12 0.05 -42.79
C ILE A 29 -7.30 -1.17 -43.24
N SER A 30 -5.99 -0.95 -43.35
CA SER A 30 -4.95 -1.96 -43.50
C SER A 30 -4.67 -2.69 -42.19
N THR A 31 -4.22 -3.93 -42.29
CA THR A 31 -3.92 -4.83 -41.17
C THR A 31 -2.47 -5.30 -41.22
N ASP A 32 -1.83 -5.33 -40.07
CA ASP A 32 -0.45 -5.78 -39.84
C ASP A 32 -0.46 -7.17 -39.17
N GLU A 33 0.52 -8.05 -39.41
CA GLU A 33 0.46 -9.41 -38.84
C GLU A 33 0.67 -9.47 -37.31
N ARG A 34 1.13 -8.36 -36.72
CA ARG A 34 1.34 -8.20 -35.27
C ARG A 34 0.22 -7.40 -34.60
N ASP A 35 -0.84 -7.06 -35.36
CA ASP A 35 -1.93 -6.19 -34.93
C ASP A 35 -1.43 -4.78 -34.48
N THR A 36 -0.37 -4.27 -35.14
CA THR A 36 0.17 -2.94 -34.86
C THR A 36 -0.47 -1.85 -35.73
N ALA A 37 -0.42 -0.60 -35.26
CA ALA A 37 -1.03 0.54 -35.94
C ALA A 37 -0.30 0.89 -37.23
N VAL A 38 -1.03 0.88 -38.36
CA VAL A 38 -0.49 1.12 -39.71
C VAL A 38 -0.50 2.61 -40.05
N LEU A 39 0.66 3.14 -40.46
CA LEU A 39 0.81 4.51 -40.97
C LEU A 39 0.48 4.54 -42.48
N TYR A 40 -0.41 5.43 -42.89
CA TYR A 40 -0.69 5.69 -44.30
C TYR A 40 0.15 6.86 -44.81
N ARG A 41 0.89 6.66 -45.92
CA ARG A 41 1.53 7.72 -46.71
C ARG A 41 0.61 8.11 -47.85
N ILE A 42 0.30 9.40 -47.97
CA ILE A 42 -0.75 9.94 -48.84
C ILE A 42 -0.12 10.78 -49.95
N TYR A 43 -0.39 10.42 -51.19
CA TYR A 43 0.23 11.00 -52.38
C TYR A 43 -0.79 11.72 -53.26
N GLN A 44 -0.36 12.82 -53.86
CA GLN A 44 -1.08 13.58 -54.91
C GLN A 44 -0.13 13.75 -56.09
N ASN A 45 -0.51 13.26 -57.26
CA ASN A 45 0.31 13.28 -58.48
C ASN A 45 1.74 12.75 -58.22
N ASP A 46 1.82 11.57 -57.58
CA ASP A 46 3.03 10.87 -57.11
C ASP A 46 3.90 11.60 -56.07
N LEU A 47 3.55 12.82 -55.65
CA LEU A 47 4.22 13.54 -54.57
C LEU A 47 3.61 13.19 -53.21
N LEU A 48 4.45 12.85 -52.22
CA LEU A 48 4.02 12.63 -50.85
C LEU A 48 3.55 13.96 -50.24
N VAL A 49 2.25 14.08 -49.96
CA VAL A 49 1.64 15.28 -49.37
C VAL A 49 1.56 15.19 -47.86
N SER A 50 1.22 14.02 -47.32
CA SER A 50 1.01 13.84 -45.88
C SER A 50 1.23 12.38 -45.44
N SER A 51 1.20 12.16 -44.13
CA SER A 51 1.11 10.82 -43.54
C SER A 51 0.20 10.85 -42.32
N SER A 52 -0.60 9.80 -42.12
CA SER A 52 -1.68 9.76 -41.13
C SER A 52 -1.99 8.32 -40.70
N TYR A 53 -2.46 8.11 -39.48
CA TYR A 53 -3.03 6.83 -39.03
C TYR A 53 -4.55 6.73 -39.30
N LYS A 54 -5.22 7.84 -39.61
CA LYS A 54 -6.63 7.88 -40.04
C LYS A 54 -6.79 7.33 -41.46
N ASN A 55 -7.87 6.59 -41.73
CA ASN A 55 -8.22 6.00 -43.03
C ASN A 55 -8.95 6.96 -44.00
N ARG A 56 -8.72 8.27 -43.84
CA ARG A 56 -9.33 9.35 -44.63
C ARG A 56 -8.39 10.54 -44.73
N PHE A 57 -8.49 11.30 -45.81
CA PHE A 57 -7.73 12.54 -46.01
C PHE A 57 -8.50 13.56 -46.85
N SER A 58 -8.21 14.84 -46.62
CA SER A 58 -8.90 15.96 -47.27
C SER A 58 -7.86 16.83 -47.97
N PHE A 59 -7.89 16.85 -49.30
CA PHE A 59 -7.06 17.74 -50.10
C PHE A 59 -7.79 19.08 -50.27
N THR A 60 -7.09 20.18 -50.06
CA THR A 60 -7.60 21.55 -50.19
C THR A 60 -6.67 22.39 -51.07
N GLY A 61 -7.13 23.56 -51.52
CA GLY A 61 -6.35 24.44 -52.41
C GLY A 61 -6.14 23.88 -53.82
N LEU A 62 -7.01 22.96 -54.25
CA LEU A 62 -6.98 22.39 -55.60
C LEU A 62 -7.48 23.41 -56.63
N SER A 63 -7.03 23.28 -57.87
CA SER A 63 -7.55 24.04 -59.01
C SER A 63 -8.88 23.45 -59.49
N PRO A 64 -9.85 24.26 -59.95
CA PRO A 64 -11.05 23.80 -60.64
C PRO A 64 -10.76 23.13 -61.99
N GLU A 65 -11.69 22.33 -62.49
CA GLU A 65 -11.61 21.64 -63.80
C GLU A 65 -10.29 20.87 -64.03
N THR A 66 -9.65 20.46 -62.94
CA THR A 66 -8.30 19.89 -62.94
C THR A 66 -8.34 18.45 -62.46
N GLU A 67 -7.67 17.57 -63.20
CA GLU A 67 -7.51 16.16 -62.85
C GLU A 67 -6.38 15.99 -61.83
N TYR A 68 -6.66 15.24 -60.77
CA TYR A 68 -5.71 14.84 -59.74
C TYR A 68 -5.69 13.32 -59.59
N GLN A 69 -4.50 12.78 -59.34
CA GLN A 69 -4.29 11.36 -59.06
C GLN A 69 -3.88 11.19 -57.60
N PHE A 70 -4.61 10.35 -56.86
CA PHE A 70 -4.34 10.09 -55.45
C PHE A 70 -3.93 8.63 -55.24
N ASN A 71 -2.95 8.41 -54.38
CA ASN A 71 -2.51 7.07 -53.98
C ASN A 71 -2.23 7.06 -52.47
N VAL A 72 -2.42 5.89 -51.83
CA VAL A 72 -2.18 5.69 -50.40
C VAL A 72 -1.37 4.40 -50.21
N ALA A 73 -0.22 4.51 -49.54
CA ALA A 73 0.63 3.37 -49.19
C ALA A 73 0.55 3.09 -47.68
N ALA A 74 0.46 1.81 -47.31
CA ALA A 74 0.48 1.37 -45.91
C ALA A 74 1.91 1.06 -45.46
N VAL A 75 2.27 1.45 -44.22
CA VAL A 75 3.60 1.30 -43.63
C VAL A 75 3.48 0.85 -42.17
N ASP A 76 4.25 -0.16 -41.76
CA ASP A 76 4.32 -0.61 -40.35
C ASP A 76 5.25 0.25 -39.48
N VAL A 77 5.35 -0.10 -38.20
CA VAL A 77 6.23 0.55 -37.20
C VAL A 77 7.72 0.32 -37.42
N SER A 78 8.08 -0.69 -38.21
CA SER A 78 9.45 -1.10 -38.54
C SER A 78 9.94 -0.50 -39.88
N GLY A 79 9.03 0.07 -40.66
CA GLY A 79 9.27 0.74 -41.93
C GLY A 79 8.98 -0.09 -43.18
N ASN A 80 8.47 -1.33 -43.09
CA ASN A 80 8.08 -2.05 -44.31
C ASN A 80 6.78 -1.45 -44.86
N SER A 81 6.66 -1.40 -46.18
CA SER A 81 5.55 -0.71 -46.83
C SER A 81 5.02 -1.46 -48.04
N ASN A 82 3.70 -1.58 -48.15
CA ASN A 82 3.04 -1.89 -49.41
C ASN A 82 2.66 -0.58 -50.10
N LEU A 83 3.39 -0.24 -51.18
CA LEU A 83 2.97 0.84 -52.07
C LEU A 83 1.57 0.51 -52.63
N GLY A 84 0.63 1.43 -52.46
CA GLY A 84 -0.72 1.28 -53.00
C GLY A 84 -0.68 1.09 -54.51
N ALA A 85 -1.28 0.00 -54.99
CA ALA A 85 -1.45 -0.26 -56.41
C ALA A 85 -2.70 0.41 -57.01
N THR A 86 -3.52 1.06 -56.18
CA THR A 86 -4.79 1.69 -56.56
C THR A 86 -4.63 3.20 -56.63
N VAL A 87 -4.51 3.72 -57.85
CA VAL A 87 -4.57 5.16 -58.12
C VAL A 87 -6.03 5.58 -58.30
N LEU A 88 -6.48 6.56 -57.53
CA LEU A 88 -7.79 7.18 -57.64
C LEU A 88 -7.67 8.50 -58.43
N THR A 89 -8.16 8.51 -59.66
CA THR A 89 -8.19 9.72 -60.52
C THR A 89 -9.50 10.46 -60.35
N VAL A 90 -9.43 11.78 -60.14
CA VAL A 90 -10.59 12.63 -59.82
C VAL A 90 -10.44 14.00 -60.47
N THR A 91 -11.48 14.49 -61.15
CA THR A 91 -11.51 15.85 -61.72
C THR A 91 -12.36 16.77 -60.85
N THR A 92 -11.80 17.90 -60.42
CA THR A 92 -12.56 18.94 -59.69
C THR A 92 -13.64 19.58 -60.59
N PRO A 93 -14.86 19.83 -60.08
CA PRO A 93 -15.89 20.56 -60.81
C PRO A 93 -15.47 21.99 -61.16
N ALA A 94 -16.14 22.57 -62.17
CA ALA A 94 -16.01 23.99 -62.49
C ALA A 94 -16.48 24.88 -61.32
N ILE A 95 -15.96 26.12 -61.27
CA ILE A 95 -16.53 27.17 -60.43
C ILE A 95 -17.84 27.63 -61.06
N ASP A 96 -18.95 27.58 -60.32
CA ASP A 96 -20.09 28.47 -60.59
C ASP A 96 -19.65 29.89 -60.21
N PRO A 97 -19.45 30.81 -61.17
CA PRO A 97 -18.85 32.11 -60.90
C PRO A 97 -19.78 33.01 -60.09
N GLU A 98 -21.09 32.84 -60.22
CA GLU A 98 -22.12 33.70 -59.61
C GLU A 98 -22.46 33.27 -58.17
N LEU A 99 -21.94 32.14 -57.69
CA LEU A 99 -22.26 31.61 -56.36
C LEU A 99 -21.26 32.15 -55.31
N PRO A 100 -21.70 32.92 -54.30
CA PRO A 100 -20.83 33.33 -53.20
C PRO A 100 -20.37 32.12 -52.38
N ARG A 101 -19.22 32.26 -51.71
CA ARG A 101 -18.55 31.20 -50.95
C ARG A 101 -18.02 31.73 -49.64
N PHE A 102 -18.39 31.09 -48.53
CA PHE A 102 -17.76 31.36 -47.25
C PHE A 102 -16.30 30.90 -47.24
N ASN A 103 -15.44 31.61 -46.50
CA ASN A 103 -14.03 31.28 -46.37
C ASN A 103 -13.79 30.04 -45.48
N ALA A 104 -14.76 29.66 -44.65
CA ALA A 104 -14.80 28.40 -43.92
C ALA A 104 -16.18 27.73 -44.09
N ALA A 105 -16.21 26.39 -44.04
CA ALA A 105 -17.46 25.60 -44.14
C ALA A 105 -18.34 25.71 -42.88
N SER A 106 -17.73 26.02 -41.73
CA SER A 106 -18.37 26.25 -40.44
C SER A 106 -17.57 27.27 -39.63
N TYR A 107 -18.20 27.86 -38.62
CA TYR A 107 -17.58 28.80 -37.68
C TYR A 107 -17.94 28.38 -36.24
N HIS A 108 -16.98 28.43 -35.32
CA HIS A 108 -17.15 28.01 -33.93
C HIS A 108 -16.65 29.08 -32.96
N PHE A 109 -17.54 29.94 -32.48
CA PHE A 109 -17.20 31.07 -31.61
C PHE A 109 -17.53 30.79 -30.14
N SER A 110 -16.69 31.30 -29.25
CA SER A 110 -16.92 31.28 -27.81
C SER A 110 -17.78 32.46 -27.36
N LEU A 111 -18.61 32.24 -26.34
CA LEU A 111 -19.36 33.30 -25.67
C LEU A 111 -19.31 33.07 -24.16
N VAL A 112 -18.66 33.97 -23.43
CA VAL A 112 -18.65 33.89 -21.96
C VAL A 112 -20.03 34.28 -21.43
N THR A 113 -20.57 33.56 -20.45
CA THR A 113 -21.92 33.81 -19.90
C THR A 113 -22.10 35.21 -19.30
N SER A 114 -20.99 35.90 -18.98
CA SER A 114 -20.95 37.29 -18.49
C SER A 114 -20.74 38.35 -19.57
N SER A 115 -20.72 38.00 -20.87
CA SER A 115 -20.49 38.96 -21.96
C SER A 115 -21.61 39.99 -22.10
N GLU A 116 -21.22 41.26 -22.32
CA GLU A 116 -22.17 42.36 -22.49
C GLU A 116 -22.79 42.43 -23.90
N ILE A 117 -23.89 43.17 -24.03
CA ILE A 117 -24.54 43.42 -25.33
C ILE A 117 -23.57 44.21 -26.24
N ASN A 118 -23.55 43.84 -27.52
CA ASN A 118 -22.59 44.25 -28.56
C ASN A 118 -21.18 43.65 -28.41
N HIS A 119 -20.95 42.70 -27.51
CA HIS A 119 -19.73 41.88 -27.54
C HIS A 119 -19.58 41.20 -28.92
N LEU A 120 -18.37 41.28 -29.50
CA LEU A 120 -18.01 40.68 -30.77
C LEU A 120 -17.61 39.21 -30.58
N LEU A 121 -18.36 38.31 -31.22
CA LEU A 121 -18.07 36.87 -31.19
C LEU A 121 -17.04 36.49 -32.26
N GLY A 122 -17.01 37.22 -33.38
CA GLY A 122 -16.07 36.95 -34.46
C GLY A 122 -16.57 37.50 -35.79
N LEU A 123 -15.76 37.31 -36.83
CA LEU A 123 -16.07 37.69 -38.20
C LEU A 123 -16.38 36.43 -39.03
N VAL A 124 -17.48 36.45 -39.77
CA VAL A 124 -17.72 35.48 -40.85
C VAL A 124 -17.53 36.20 -42.18
N SER A 125 -16.95 35.52 -43.16
CA SER A 125 -16.58 36.16 -44.41
C SER A 125 -16.87 35.25 -45.59
N ALA A 126 -17.41 35.85 -46.65
CA ALA A 126 -17.61 35.21 -47.93
C ALA A 126 -17.06 36.11 -49.05
N SER A 127 -16.72 35.48 -50.17
CA SER A 127 -16.30 36.12 -51.41
C SER A 127 -17.07 35.54 -52.60
N ASP A 128 -17.13 36.26 -53.71
CA ASP A 128 -17.55 35.70 -54.98
C ASP A 128 -16.57 36.08 -56.09
N ALA A 129 -16.58 35.31 -57.18
CA ALA A 129 -15.56 35.44 -58.22
C ALA A 129 -15.72 36.68 -59.12
N GLN A 130 -16.68 37.58 -58.83
CA GLN A 130 -16.85 38.87 -59.52
C GLN A 130 -16.66 40.07 -58.57
N ASN A 131 -16.35 39.83 -57.29
CA ASN A 131 -16.32 40.83 -56.22
C ASN A 131 -17.64 41.62 -56.12
N ASN A 132 -18.80 40.97 -56.27
CA ASN A 132 -20.07 41.64 -55.97
C ASN A 132 -20.17 41.92 -54.46
N ILE A 133 -21.01 42.90 -54.09
CA ILE A 133 -21.30 43.16 -52.68
C ILE A 133 -22.09 41.98 -52.11
N ILE A 134 -21.54 41.36 -51.07
CA ILE A 134 -22.19 40.28 -50.32
C ILE A 134 -22.90 40.88 -49.10
N SER A 135 -24.12 40.39 -48.86
CA SER A 135 -24.91 40.66 -47.67
C SER A 135 -25.02 39.41 -46.81
N TYR A 136 -25.00 39.59 -45.49
CA TYR A 136 -25.08 38.50 -44.52
C TYR A 136 -26.39 38.54 -43.73
N SER A 137 -26.90 37.37 -43.36
CA SER A 137 -28.04 37.22 -42.45
C SER A 137 -27.96 35.92 -41.65
N ILE A 138 -28.60 35.89 -40.48
CA ILE A 138 -28.86 34.64 -39.73
C ILE A 138 -30.27 34.19 -40.10
N THR A 139 -30.40 32.97 -40.64
CA THR A 139 -31.67 32.47 -41.20
C THR A 139 -32.33 31.35 -40.41
N SER A 140 -31.62 30.74 -39.44
CA SER A 140 -32.16 29.70 -38.54
C SER A 140 -31.35 29.63 -37.23
N GLY A 141 -31.97 29.14 -36.15
CA GLY A 141 -31.33 28.88 -34.85
C GLY A 141 -31.25 30.09 -33.91
N ASN A 142 -31.84 31.22 -34.30
CA ASN A 142 -31.79 32.49 -33.59
C ASN A 142 -33.21 33.03 -33.31
N GLU A 143 -34.15 32.14 -33.00
CA GLU A 143 -35.59 32.47 -32.85
C GLU A 143 -35.83 33.43 -31.67
N GLN A 144 -34.96 33.39 -30.67
CA GLN A 144 -34.95 34.28 -29.51
C GLN A 144 -34.26 35.61 -29.80
N GLY A 145 -33.51 35.73 -30.90
CA GLY A 145 -32.79 36.93 -31.32
C GLY A 145 -31.67 37.33 -30.36
N TYR A 146 -30.86 36.37 -29.91
CA TYR A 146 -29.65 36.62 -29.10
C TYR A 146 -28.50 37.15 -29.94
N PHE A 147 -28.45 36.82 -31.24
CA PHE A 147 -27.33 37.14 -32.12
C PHE A 147 -27.75 38.10 -33.24
N THR A 148 -26.82 38.92 -33.71
CA THR A 148 -26.97 39.71 -34.93
C THR A 148 -25.71 39.65 -35.77
N ILE A 149 -25.84 39.88 -37.08
CA ILE A 149 -24.74 39.94 -38.03
C ILE A 149 -24.85 41.22 -38.86
N ASN A 150 -23.74 41.94 -39.04
CA ASN A 150 -23.71 43.18 -39.83
C ASN A 150 -23.22 42.97 -41.28
N TYR A 151 -23.07 44.05 -42.05
CA TYR A 151 -22.68 43.98 -43.45
C TYR A 151 -21.19 43.65 -43.66
N GLN A 152 -20.35 43.79 -42.64
CA GLN A 152 -18.96 43.33 -42.62
C GLN A 152 -18.84 41.85 -42.22
N GLY A 153 -19.93 41.23 -41.75
CA GLY A 153 -19.94 39.86 -41.23
C GLY A 153 -19.56 39.76 -39.75
N GLU A 154 -19.53 40.87 -39.00
CA GLU A 154 -19.33 40.85 -37.54
C GLU A 154 -20.55 40.24 -36.86
N VAL A 155 -20.34 39.14 -36.14
CA VAL A 155 -21.37 38.48 -35.31
C VAL A 155 -21.27 39.04 -33.90
N THR A 156 -22.37 39.59 -33.37
CA THR A 156 -22.41 40.23 -32.05
C THR A 156 -23.59 39.76 -31.19
N LEU A 157 -23.42 39.83 -29.87
CA LEU A 157 -24.48 39.54 -28.90
C LEU A 157 -25.50 40.70 -28.87
N ALA A 158 -26.72 40.45 -29.35
CA ALA A 158 -27.80 41.44 -29.44
C ALA A 158 -28.64 41.57 -28.15
N LYS A 159 -28.61 40.58 -27.25
CA LYS A 159 -29.36 40.56 -25.99
C LYS A 159 -28.58 39.82 -24.91
N THR A 160 -28.77 40.20 -23.65
CA THR A 160 -28.29 39.44 -22.49
C THR A 160 -28.84 38.02 -22.52
N LEU A 161 -27.98 37.04 -22.23
CA LEU A 161 -28.36 35.64 -22.07
C LEU A 161 -29.26 35.44 -20.84
N PRO A 162 -30.05 34.35 -20.76
CA PRO A 162 -30.75 33.99 -19.54
C PRO A 162 -29.77 33.80 -18.37
N THR A 163 -30.13 34.28 -17.17
CA THR A 163 -29.39 33.94 -15.95
C THR A 163 -29.33 32.43 -15.75
N GLU A 164 -28.13 31.94 -15.41
CA GLU A 164 -27.73 30.53 -15.34
C GLU A 164 -28.88 29.56 -15.01
N SER A 165 -29.26 28.75 -16.00
CA SER A 165 -30.01 27.52 -15.71
C SER A 165 -29.05 26.47 -15.17
N ASN A 166 -29.44 25.76 -14.10
CA ASN A 166 -28.73 24.59 -13.56
C ASN A 166 -28.83 23.36 -14.50
N THR A 167 -28.71 23.57 -15.80
CA THR A 167 -28.84 22.56 -16.84
C THR A 167 -27.54 21.78 -17.03
N ILE A 168 -27.66 20.47 -17.07
CA ILE A 168 -26.56 19.49 -17.17
C ILE A 168 -25.84 19.52 -18.53
N GLN A 169 -26.31 20.32 -19.49
CA GLN A 169 -25.74 20.42 -20.83
C GLN A 169 -25.16 21.82 -21.06
N PRO A 170 -24.03 21.93 -21.79
CA PRO A 170 -23.58 23.22 -22.31
C PRO A 170 -24.62 23.78 -23.30
N THR A 171 -24.85 25.09 -23.24
CA THR A 171 -25.67 25.76 -24.24
C THR A 171 -24.85 25.96 -25.51
N ILE A 172 -25.19 25.22 -26.56
CA ILE A 172 -24.62 25.41 -27.90
C ILE A 172 -25.74 25.92 -28.81
N HIS A 173 -25.58 27.14 -29.33
CA HIS A 173 -26.50 27.70 -30.32
C HIS A 173 -26.00 27.34 -31.72
N ASN A 174 -26.70 26.43 -32.38
CA ASN A 174 -26.40 26.03 -33.76
C ASN A 174 -27.19 26.94 -34.73
N LEU A 175 -26.51 27.94 -35.30
CA LEU A 175 -27.07 28.94 -36.19
C LEU A 175 -26.82 28.56 -37.66
N THR A 176 -27.73 28.96 -38.54
CA THR A 176 -27.47 28.99 -39.99
C THR A 176 -27.27 30.43 -40.44
N ILE A 177 -26.10 30.72 -41.01
CA ILE A 177 -25.78 32.00 -41.64
C ILE A 177 -25.90 31.89 -43.16
N THR A 178 -26.33 32.97 -43.81
CA THR A 178 -26.50 33.04 -45.26
C THR A 178 -25.72 34.21 -45.82
N ALA A 179 -24.87 33.96 -46.82
CA ALA A 179 -24.21 34.98 -47.62
C ALA A 179 -24.91 35.08 -48.99
N THR A 180 -25.36 36.28 -49.34
CA THR A 180 -26.18 36.53 -50.54
C THR A 180 -25.58 37.68 -51.35
N ASN A 181 -25.27 37.41 -52.63
CA ASN A 181 -24.98 38.46 -53.62
C ASN A 181 -26.26 38.87 -54.36
N SER A 182 -26.17 39.61 -55.47
CA SER A 182 -27.34 40.08 -56.21
C SER A 182 -28.16 38.99 -56.93
N VAL A 183 -27.72 37.72 -56.93
CA VAL A 183 -28.33 36.63 -57.72
C VAL A 183 -28.51 35.33 -56.94
N LYS A 184 -27.51 34.90 -56.15
CA LYS A 184 -27.47 33.60 -55.46
C LYS A 184 -27.09 33.76 -53.98
N SER A 185 -27.49 32.77 -53.19
CA SER A 185 -27.23 32.68 -51.76
C SER A 185 -26.60 31.33 -51.39
N VAL A 186 -25.63 31.34 -50.49
CA VAL A 186 -25.03 30.14 -49.88
C VAL A 186 -25.22 30.17 -48.36
N THR A 187 -25.30 29.01 -47.72
CA THR A 187 -25.41 28.88 -46.26
C THR A 187 -24.17 28.24 -45.65
N ALA A 188 -23.86 28.58 -44.39
CA ALA A 188 -22.87 27.89 -43.57
C ALA A 188 -23.38 27.70 -42.13
N GLU A 189 -22.76 26.78 -41.39
CA GLU A 189 -23.03 26.54 -39.98
C GLU A 189 -22.22 27.52 -39.10
N LEU A 190 -22.85 28.09 -38.08
CA LEU A 190 -22.20 28.89 -37.05
C LEU A 190 -22.62 28.36 -35.69
N LYS A 191 -21.68 27.81 -34.92
CA LYS A 191 -21.88 27.40 -33.54
C LYS A 191 -21.39 28.49 -32.59
N VAL A 192 -22.27 28.91 -31.69
CA VAL A 192 -21.89 29.74 -30.55
C VAL A 192 -21.94 28.88 -29.30
N ILE A 193 -20.81 28.78 -28.61
CA ILE A 193 -20.60 27.90 -27.46
C ILE A 193 -20.57 28.76 -26.20
N GLU A 194 -21.56 28.60 -25.32
CA GLU A 194 -21.54 29.30 -24.03
C GLU A 194 -20.52 28.67 -23.07
N ILE A 195 -19.66 29.52 -22.50
CA ILE A 195 -18.62 29.14 -21.55
C ILE A 195 -18.91 29.83 -20.22
N ASN A 196 -19.09 29.04 -19.15
CA ASN A 196 -19.26 29.60 -17.82
C ASN A 196 -17.97 30.35 -17.40
N SER A 197 -18.12 31.57 -16.87
CA SER A 197 -17.01 32.36 -16.34
C SER A 197 -16.12 31.61 -15.34
N ALA A 198 -16.67 30.69 -14.54
CA ALA A 198 -15.92 29.85 -13.61
C ALA A 198 -14.97 28.86 -14.33
N THR A 199 -15.32 28.39 -15.53
CA THR A 199 -14.46 27.50 -16.33
C THR A 199 -13.15 28.18 -16.74
N LEU A 200 -13.18 29.50 -16.95
CA LEU A 200 -12.00 30.32 -17.28
C LEU A 200 -11.01 30.48 -16.10
N SER A 201 -11.38 30.04 -14.89
CA SER A 201 -10.43 29.95 -13.76
C SER A 201 -9.45 28.77 -13.89
N LYS A 202 -9.76 27.77 -14.74
CA LYS A 202 -8.83 26.70 -15.10
C LYS A 202 -7.79 27.28 -16.08
N GLN A 203 -6.54 27.43 -15.65
CA GLN A 203 -5.46 27.97 -16.50
C GLN A 203 -4.46 26.90 -16.95
N GLY A 204 -3.84 27.11 -18.13
CA GLY A 204 -2.75 26.29 -18.67
C GLY A 204 -3.11 25.49 -19.94
N LEU A 205 -2.36 24.43 -20.20
CA LEU A 205 -2.51 23.54 -21.36
C LEU A 205 -2.52 22.07 -20.93
N ALA A 206 -3.25 21.23 -21.67
CA ALA A 206 -3.20 19.80 -21.52
C ALA A 206 -1.97 19.25 -22.27
N ARG A 207 -1.21 18.37 -21.61
CA ARG A 207 0.03 17.78 -22.14
C ARG A 207 -0.08 16.27 -22.13
N GLU A 208 0.19 15.66 -23.27
CA GLU A 208 0.08 14.23 -23.53
C GLU A 208 1.43 13.71 -24.04
N ILE A 209 1.92 12.59 -23.50
CA ILE A 209 3.26 12.04 -23.78
C ILE A 209 3.15 10.59 -24.25
N TRP A 210 3.84 10.25 -25.33
CA TRP A 210 4.03 8.89 -25.83
C TRP A 210 5.51 8.53 -25.79
N THR A 211 5.87 7.52 -24.99
CA THR A 211 7.27 7.08 -24.76
C THR A 211 7.64 5.89 -25.63
N GLY A 212 8.93 5.73 -25.94
CA GLY A 212 9.44 4.61 -26.75
C GLY A 212 9.36 4.86 -28.26
N ILE A 213 9.04 6.08 -28.69
CA ILE A 213 8.98 6.46 -30.11
C ILE A 213 10.35 6.97 -30.55
N GLY A 214 11.03 6.25 -31.44
CA GLY A 214 12.35 6.64 -31.97
C GLY A 214 12.32 7.76 -33.02
N GLY A 215 13.51 8.33 -33.29
CA GLY A 215 13.72 9.36 -34.30
C GLY A 215 13.20 10.75 -33.93
N SER A 216 13.41 11.74 -34.80
CA SER A 216 13.15 13.16 -34.54
C SER A 216 12.12 13.81 -35.48
N SER A 217 11.34 13.01 -36.23
CA SER A 217 10.31 13.52 -37.15
C SER A 217 8.92 13.61 -36.51
N ILE A 218 8.20 14.71 -36.74
CA ILE A 218 6.79 14.87 -36.36
C ILE A 218 5.87 13.79 -36.97
N SER A 219 6.24 13.22 -38.12
CA SER A 219 5.51 12.09 -38.72
C SER A 219 5.47 10.82 -37.86
N ASN A 220 6.34 10.72 -36.84
CA ASN A 220 6.43 9.54 -35.97
C ASN A 220 5.44 9.61 -34.80
N ILE A 221 4.66 10.69 -34.67
CA ILE A 221 3.73 10.90 -33.56
C ILE A 221 2.37 10.27 -33.90
N ASN A 222 2.02 9.17 -33.23
CA ASN A 222 0.72 8.51 -33.40
C ASN A 222 -0.31 9.03 -32.39
N LEU A 223 -0.99 10.12 -32.75
CA LEU A 223 -2.01 10.78 -31.92
C LEU A 223 -3.31 9.98 -31.74
N ASP A 224 -3.51 8.90 -32.52
CA ASP A 224 -4.68 8.02 -32.41
C ASP A 224 -4.49 6.92 -31.33
N THR A 225 -3.28 6.79 -30.77
CA THR A 225 -2.98 5.91 -29.62
C THR A 225 -3.14 6.63 -28.29
N ALA A 226 -3.50 5.90 -27.22
CA ALA A 226 -3.55 6.46 -25.88
C ALA A 226 -2.13 6.84 -25.39
N PRO A 227 -1.91 8.05 -24.87
CA PRO A 227 -0.61 8.47 -24.33
C PRO A 227 -0.25 7.70 -23.05
N ASN A 228 1.05 7.48 -22.83
CA ASN A 228 1.57 6.86 -21.63
C ASN A 228 1.43 7.75 -20.38
N THR A 229 1.35 9.07 -20.57
CA THR A 229 1.20 10.03 -19.47
C THR A 229 0.41 11.25 -19.96
N GLN A 230 -0.47 11.76 -19.10
CA GLN A 230 -1.15 13.04 -19.29
C GLN A 230 -0.94 13.92 -18.06
N ASN A 231 -0.70 15.21 -18.25
CA ASN A 231 -0.61 16.20 -17.19
C ASN A 231 -1.04 17.59 -17.68
N SER A 232 -1.19 18.55 -16.77
CA SER A 232 -1.38 19.96 -17.13
C SER A 232 -0.05 20.72 -16.96
N ILE A 233 0.19 21.71 -17.83
CA ILE A 233 1.28 22.69 -17.69
C ILE A 233 0.69 24.10 -17.64
N THR A 234 1.28 24.99 -16.85
CA THR A 234 0.73 26.35 -16.67
C THR A 234 1.13 27.30 -17.79
N HIS A 235 2.35 27.17 -18.32
CA HIS A 235 2.88 28.01 -19.40
C HIS A 235 2.97 27.19 -20.69
N PHE A 236 3.09 27.84 -21.85
CA PHE A 236 3.39 27.13 -23.10
C PHE A 236 4.88 26.77 -23.21
N GLU A 237 5.40 26.12 -22.17
CA GLU A 237 6.78 25.69 -22.02
C GLU A 237 6.85 24.37 -21.22
N THR A 238 7.77 23.48 -21.60
CA THR A 238 8.06 22.26 -20.86
C THR A 238 9.36 22.37 -20.08
N SER A 239 9.42 21.71 -18.92
CA SER A 239 10.69 21.47 -18.22
C SER A 239 11.70 20.81 -19.16
N PRO A 240 13.00 21.16 -19.10
CA PRO A 240 14.01 20.57 -19.95
C PRO A 240 14.59 19.26 -19.39
N ASN A 241 15.10 18.42 -20.28
CA ASN A 241 15.75 17.13 -20.07
C ASN A 241 14.87 16.09 -19.35
N ILE A 242 13.62 15.93 -19.79
CA ILE A 242 12.68 14.97 -19.19
C ILE A 242 12.79 13.53 -19.75
N GLY A 243 13.44 13.34 -20.91
CA GLY A 243 13.68 12.00 -21.45
C GLY A 243 14.33 11.97 -22.83
N SER A 244 14.21 10.83 -23.50
CA SER A 244 14.61 10.64 -24.91
C SER A 244 13.69 9.59 -25.54
N ASN A 245 13.62 9.55 -26.87
CA ASN A 245 12.71 8.69 -27.64
C ASN A 245 11.24 8.82 -27.18
N TYR A 246 10.72 10.04 -27.17
CA TYR A 246 9.29 10.29 -26.93
C TYR A 246 8.69 11.27 -27.93
N ALA A 247 7.36 11.33 -27.94
CA ALA A 247 6.60 12.40 -28.55
C ALA A 247 5.73 13.07 -27.49
N GLN A 248 5.44 14.35 -27.67
CA GLN A 248 4.46 15.05 -26.86
C GLN A 248 3.54 15.92 -27.71
N ARG A 249 2.29 16.02 -27.28
CA ARG A 249 1.30 16.99 -27.74
C ARG A 249 0.92 17.88 -26.57
N ILE A 250 0.92 19.18 -26.81
CA ILE A 250 0.50 20.19 -25.83
C ILE A 250 -0.63 20.98 -26.47
N ARG A 251 -1.82 20.99 -25.88
CA ARG A 251 -3.02 21.55 -26.52
C ARG A 251 -4.04 22.16 -25.55
N GLY A 252 -4.82 23.07 -26.08
CA GLY A 252 -5.89 23.78 -25.38
C GLY A 252 -6.42 24.92 -26.22
N PHE A 253 -6.83 26.00 -25.56
CA PHE A 253 -7.36 27.19 -26.21
C PHE A 253 -6.54 28.42 -25.80
N LEU A 254 -6.12 29.19 -26.81
CA LEU A 254 -5.57 30.52 -26.63
C LEU A 254 -6.74 31.50 -26.46
N ILE A 255 -6.72 32.28 -25.37
CA ILE A 255 -7.62 33.40 -25.16
C ILE A 255 -6.88 34.66 -25.64
N ALA A 256 -7.38 35.33 -26.67
CA ALA A 256 -6.75 36.55 -27.16
C ALA A 256 -7.10 37.74 -26.21
N PRO A 257 -6.12 38.44 -25.60
CA PRO A 257 -6.40 39.52 -24.65
C PRO A 257 -6.82 40.83 -25.33
N VAL A 258 -6.36 41.07 -26.57
CA VAL A 258 -6.67 42.26 -27.38
C VAL A 258 -6.99 41.86 -28.82
N SER A 259 -7.77 42.65 -29.53
CA SER A 259 -8.01 42.44 -30.97
C SER A 259 -6.87 43.01 -31.81
N GLY A 260 -6.51 42.31 -32.88
CA GLY A 260 -5.52 42.76 -33.86
C GLY A 260 -4.62 41.62 -34.35
N SER A 261 -3.50 41.99 -34.92
CA SER A 261 -2.56 41.09 -35.58
C SER A 261 -1.49 40.52 -34.62
N TYR A 262 -1.34 39.20 -34.60
CA TYR A 262 -0.45 38.43 -33.73
C TYR A 262 0.63 37.71 -34.53
N ASN A 263 1.83 37.59 -33.95
CA ASN A 263 2.91 36.79 -34.49
C ASN A 263 3.34 35.71 -33.49
N PHE A 264 3.74 34.53 -33.98
CA PHE A 264 4.03 33.35 -33.16
C PHE A 264 5.35 32.67 -33.54
N TRP A 265 6.02 32.10 -32.55
CA TRP A 265 7.30 31.39 -32.70
C TRP A 265 7.35 30.16 -31.78
N ILE A 266 8.13 29.16 -32.19
CA ILE A 266 8.41 27.95 -31.40
C ILE A 266 9.91 27.69 -31.36
N ALA A 267 10.37 27.24 -30.19
CA ALA A 267 11.74 26.77 -29.94
C ALA A 267 11.67 25.43 -29.21
N SER A 268 12.39 24.43 -29.73
CA SER A 268 12.48 23.07 -29.19
C SER A 268 13.86 22.47 -29.34
N ASP A 269 14.12 21.37 -28.61
CA ASP A 269 15.10 20.36 -29.01
C ASP A 269 14.41 19.34 -29.92
N ASP A 270 15.10 18.87 -30.97
CA ASP A 270 14.49 18.17 -32.11
C ASP A 270 13.19 18.82 -32.66
N SER A 271 12.53 18.14 -33.61
CA SER A 271 11.53 18.79 -34.46
C SER A 271 10.22 19.10 -33.71
N SER A 272 9.69 20.30 -33.96
CA SER A 272 8.40 20.75 -33.44
C SER A 272 7.56 21.46 -34.50
N GLN A 273 6.24 21.48 -34.29
CA GLN A 273 5.29 22.30 -35.03
C GLN A 273 4.32 22.96 -34.07
N LEU A 274 4.09 24.26 -34.27
CA LEU A 274 3.02 25.02 -33.64
C LEU A 274 1.86 25.15 -34.62
N HIS A 275 0.67 24.80 -34.15
CA HIS A 275 -0.59 24.83 -34.88
C HIS A 275 -1.57 25.76 -34.17
N LEU A 276 -2.33 26.54 -34.94
CA LEU A 276 -3.44 27.34 -34.44
C LEU A 276 -4.63 27.17 -35.39
N SER A 277 -5.83 27.05 -34.84
CA SER A 277 -7.07 27.10 -35.60
C SER A 277 -7.57 28.54 -35.77
N ALA A 278 -8.29 28.79 -36.86
CA ALA A 278 -8.98 30.06 -37.09
C ALA A 278 -10.13 30.32 -36.09
N ASP A 279 -10.58 29.30 -35.36
CA ASP A 279 -11.59 29.40 -34.30
C ASP A 279 -11.45 28.27 -33.25
N MET A 280 -12.51 27.89 -32.54
CA MET A 280 -12.46 26.81 -31.55
C MET A 280 -12.30 25.40 -32.14
N ASP A 281 -12.45 25.20 -33.46
CA ASP A 281 -12.48 23.88 -34.08
C ASP A 281 -11.05 23.30 -34.27
N PRO A 282 -10.69 22.17 -33.62
CA PRO A 282 -9.36 21.56 -33.78
C PRO A 282 -9.11 20.97 -35.18
N GLU A 283 -10.13 20.71 -36.01
CA GLU A 283 -9.91 20.16 -37.37
C GLU A 283 -9.60 21.27 -38.40
N LYS A 284 -9.58 22.56 -38.00
CA LYS A 284 -9.20 23.72 -38.84
C LYS A 284 -7.78 24.27 -38.55
N THR A 285 -6.95 23.52 -37.83
CA THR A 285 -5.58 23.95 -37.48
C THR A 285 -4.67 24.14 -38.69
N GLU A 286 -3.87 25.20 -38.67
CA GLU A 286 -2.79 25.46 -39.62
C GLU A 286 -1.45 25.63 -38.89
N VAL A 287 -0.35 25.21 -39.54
CA VAL A 287 1.00 25.35 -38.97
C VAL A 287 1.43 26.82 -39.02
N LEU A 288 1.63 27.44 -37.86
CA LEU A 288 2.15 28.80 -37.74
C LEU A 288 3.67 28.86 -37.73
N ALA A 289 4.33 27.92 -37.05
CA ALA A 289 5.78 27.87 -36.91
C ALA A 289 6.27 26.42 -36.78
N ARG A 290 7.52 26.15 -37.14
CA ARG A 290 8.16 24.82 -37.03
C ARG A 290 9.65 24.90 -36.74
N VAL A 291 10.16 23.93 -35.99
CA VAL A 291 11.59 23.61 -35.93
C VAL A 291 11.82 22.28 -36.66
N ASN A 292 12.85 22.21 -37.50
CA ASN A 292 13.35 20.96 -38.08
C ASN A 292 14.80 20.78 -37.60
N GLY A 293 15.07 19.79 -36.74
CA GLY A 293 16.27 19.77 -35.90
C GLY A 293 16.03 20.57 -34.61
N TYR A 294 17.06 21.17 -34.00
CA TYR A 294 16.95 21.79 -32.67
C TYR A 294 17.23 23.31 -32.63
N THR A 295 16.84 23.93 -31.52
CA THR A 295 17.18 25.28 -31.09
C THR A 295 17.75 25.23 -29.65
N SER A 296 18.10 26.38 -29.08
CA SER A 296 18.38 26.46 -27.63
C SER A 296 17.11 26.88 -26.89
N ILE A 297 17.03 26.58 -25.59
CA ILE A 297 15.89 26.97 -24.73
C ILE A 297 15.52 28.46 -24.96
N ARG A 298 14.24 28.71 -25.31
CA ARG A 298 13.67 30.02 -25.65
C ARG A 298 14.34 30.79 -26.81
N ASN A 299 15.07 30.12 -27.71
CA ASN A 299 15.71 30.73 -28.88
C ASN A 299 14.73 30.84 -30.07
N TRP A 300 13.77 31.77 -29.97
CA TRP A 300 12.69 31.97 -30.94
C TRP A 300 13.14 32.73 -32.21
N ARG A 301 13.53 31.99 -33.25
CA ARG A 301 14.04 32.54 -34.50
C ARG A 301 12.95 32.78 -35.54
N ASP A 302 13.04 33.89 -36.28
CA ASP A 302 12.06 34.26 -37.31
C ASP A 302 12.03 33.31 -38.51
N ASN A 303 13.14 32.64 -38.81
CA ASN A 303 13.21 31.66 -39.89
C ASN A 303 12.48 30.33 -39.57
N ASN A 304 11.95 30.18 -38.36
CA ASN A 304 11.09 29.06 -37.96
C ASN A 304 9.59 29.39 -38.14
N THR A 305 9.23 30.65 -38.38
CA THR A 305 7.84 31.09 -38.59
C THR A 305 7.42 30.83 -40.05
N ILE A 306 6.18 30.35 -40.23
CA ILE A 306 5.58 30.01 -41.53
C ILE A 306 4.49 31.02 -41.89
N LYS A 307 3.65 31.38 -40.93
CA LYS A 307 2.62 32.42 -41.07
C LYS A 307 2.86 33.54 -40.08
N GLN A 308 2.61 34.76 -40.53
CA GLN A 308 2.73 36.00 -39.76
C GLN A 308 1.40 36.77 -39.82
N ASP A 309 1.29 37.76 -38.95
CA ASP A 309 0.20 38.74 -38.93
C ASP A 309 -1.21 38.10 -38.80
N ILE A 310 -1.33 37.15 -37.86
CA ILE A 310 -2.55 36.39 -37.59
C ILE A 310 -3.57 37.27 -36.85
N GLU A 311 -4.66 37.63 -37.51
CA GLU A 311 -5.71 38.46 -36.91
C GLU A 311 -6.56 37.67 -35.91
N LEU A 312 -6.57 38.10 -34.63
CA LEU A 312 -7.36 37.53 -33.54
C LEU A 312 -8.25 38.59 -32.88
N HIS A 313 -9.29 38.16 -32.18
CA HIS A 313 -10.27 39.04 -31.53
C HIS A 313 -10.33 38.86 -30.01
N ALA A 314 -10.37 39.98 -29.28
CA ALA A 314 -10.34 39.99 -27.82
C ALA A 314 -11.46 39.13 -27.19
N GLY A 315 -11.08 38.27 -26.25
CA GLY A 315 -11.99 37.37 -25.52
C GLY A 315 -12.38 36.10 -26.26
N GLN A 316 -12.00 35.92 -27.54
CA GLN A 316 -12.26 34.68 -28.26
C GLN A 316 -11.23 33.58 -27.94
N LEU A 317 -11.72 32.35 -27.94
CA LEU A 317 -10.93 31.13 -27.79
C LEU A 317 -10.57 30.55 -29.16
N TYR A 318 -9.28 30.31 -29.36
CA TYR A 318 -8.74 29.68 -30.57
C TYR A 318 -8.05 28.37 -30.20
N TYR A 319 -8.36 27.26 -30.86
CA TYR A 319 -7.67 26.00 -30.57
C TYR A 319 -6.18 26.11 -30.93
N ILE A 320 -5.30 25.82 -29.97
CA ILE A 320 -3.84 25.90 -30.14
C ILE A 320 -3.19 24.58 -29.73
N GLU A 321 -2.22 24.14 -30.53
CA GLU A 321 -1.53 22.86 -30.33
C GLU A 321 -0.05 22.97 -30.71
N ALA A 322 0.83 22.38 -29.90
CA ALA A 322 2.20 22.11 -30.31
C ALA A 322 2.47 20.60 -30.31
N LEU A 323 3.05 20.13 -31.42
CA LEU A 323 3.58 18.78 -31.60
C LEU A 323 5.10 18.81 -31.51
N HIS A 324 5.66 17.82 -30.84
CA HIS A 324 7.10 17.75 -30.57
C HIS A 324 7.59 16.31 -30.54
N LYS A 325 8.67 16.04 -31.26
CA LYS A 325 9.29 14.72 -31.32
C LYS A 325 10.72 14.78 -30.82
N GLU A 326 10.98 14.17 -29.66
CA GLU A 326 12.30 14.09 -29.04
C GLU A 326 12.98 12.76 -29.39
N GLY A 327 14.10 12.80 -30.12
CA GLY A 327 14.92 11.63 -30.44
C GLY A 327 15.88 11.30 -29.31
N GLY A 328 16.82 12.19 -29.03
CA GLY A 328 17.70 12.11 -27.87
C GLY A 328 18.76 13.21 -27.85
N GLY A 329 18.95 13.82 -26.69
CA GLY A 329 19.88 14.92 -26.49
C GLY A 329 19.58 15.63 -25.18
N GLY A 330 19.56 16.97 -25.22
CA GLY A 330 18.67 17.70 -24.33
C GLY A 330 17.24 17.59 -24.83
N ASP A 331 16.28 18.03 -24.03
CA ASP A 331 14.93 18.29 -24.54
C ASP A 331 14.36 19.60 -23.99
N HIS A 332 13.47 20.23 -24.75
CA HIS A 332 12.63 21.36 -24.31
C HIS A 332 11.62 21.71 -25.40
N LEU A 333 10.52 22.36 -25.03
CA LEU A 333 9.67 23.11 -25.97
C LEU A 333 9.22 24.41 -25.30
N SER A 334 9.19 25.51 -26.05
CA SER A 334 8.62 26.79 -25.62
C SER A 334 7.99 27.54 -26.81
N VAL A 335 6.80 28.10 -26.60
CA VAL A 335 6.07 28.91 -27.59
C VAL A 335 6.00 30.36 -27.13
N ALA A 336 6.40 31.26 -28.02
CA ALA A 336 6.30 32.69 -27.83
C ALA A 336 5.32 33.32 -28.82
N TRP A 337 4.78 34.46 -28.41
CA TRP A 337 3.95 35.32 -29.25
C TRP A 337 4.39 36.78 -29.17
N GLN A 338 3.81 37.60 -30.04
CA GLN A 338 3.82 39.05 -29.97
C GLN A 338 2.38 39.49 -30.26
N THR A 339 1.79 40.17 -29.29
CA THR A 339 0.44 40.74 -29.39
C THR A 339 0.51 42.15 -30.01
N PRO A 340 -0.62 42.72 -30.48
CA PRO A 340 -0.68 44.08 -31.04
C PRO A 340 -0.10 45.20 -30.14
N ASP A 341 -0.14 45.01 -28.83
CA ASP A 341 0.35 45.93 -27.80
C ASP A 341 1.79 45.64 -27.32
N MET A 342 2.42 44.55 -27.78
CA MET A 342 3.80 44.17 -27.43
C MET A 342 4.82 44.62 -28.48
N THR A 343 5.91 45.23 -28.04
CA THR A 343 7.06 45.59 -28.90
C THR A 343 8.11 44.48 -29.04
N GLU A 344 8.07 43.46 -28.20
CA GLU A 344 9.02 42.33 -28.18
C GLU A 344 8.27 40.99 -28.03
N LYS A 345 8.94 39.90 -28.40
CA LYS A 345 8.41 38.53 -28.30
C LYS A 345 8.40 38.06 -26.85
N SER A 346 7.31 37.48 -26.38
CA SER A 346 7.18 36.95 -25.00
C SER A 346 6.66 35.52 -24.97
N LEU A 347 7.00 34.77 -23.91
CA LEU A 347 6.42 33.45 -23.64
C LEU A 347 4.92 33.56 -23.36
N ILE A 348 4.10 32.63 -23.88
CA ILE A 348 2.67 32.59 -23.55
C ILE A 348 2.46 32.02 -22.14
N THR A 349 1.86 32.81 -21.25
CA THR A 349 1.60 32.50 -19.83
C THR A 349 0.20 31.93 -19.59
N SER A 350 -0.02 31.41 -18.38
CA SER A 350 -1.25 30.74 -17.96
C SER A 350 -2.52 31.58 -18.11
N ASP A 351 -2.41 32.90 -17.96
CA ASP A 351 -3.55 33.84 -18.02
C ASP A 351 -4.26 33.88 -19.38
N ASN A 352 -3.60 33.45 -20.45
CA ASN A 352 -4.13 33.44 -21.81
C ASN A 352 -4.37 32.02 -22.35
N LEU A 353 -4.30 31.00 -21.48
CA LEU A 353 -4.34 29.59 -21.86
C LEU A 353 -5.40 28.84 -21.04
N LEU A 354 -6.36 28.24 -21.72
CA LEU A 354 -7.36 27.34 -21.14
C LEU A 354 -7.02 25.88 -21.55
N PRO A 355 -6.83 24.93 -20.62
CA PRO A 355 -6.42 23.59 -21.00
C PRO A 355 -7.56 22.89 -21.75
N TYR A 356 -7.23 22.01 -22.70
CA TYR A 356 -8.25 21.28 -23.47
C TYR A 356 -9.24 20.53 -22.56
N SER A 357 -8.73 20.02 -21.43
CA SER A 357 -9.51 19.37 -20.38
C SER A 357 -10.46 20.27 -19.57
N ALA A 358 -10.51 21.58 -19.82
CA ALA A 358 -11.51 22.47 -19.25
C ALA A 358 -12.82 22.50 -20.07
N LEU A 359 -12.77 22.15 -21.36
CA LEU A 359 -13.94 22.09 -22.25
C LEU A 359 -14.28 20.66 -22.71
N VAL A 360 -13.33 19.71 -22.63
CA VAL A 360 -13.52 18.30 -22.99
C VAL A 360 -13.05 17.41 -21.84
N PRO A 361 -13.93 16.64 -21.17
CA PRO A 361 -13.56 15.84 -20.01
C PRO A 361 -12.57 14.73 -20.36
N VAL A 362 -11.68 14.43 -19.42
CA VAL A 362 -10.98 13.14 -19.40
C VAL A 362 -11.97 12.05 -18.94
N MET A 363 -11.87 10.84 -19.49
CA MET A 363 -12.78 9.75 -19.13
C MET A 363 -12.59 9.28 -17.68
N PRO A 364 -13.68 9.21 -16.88
CA PRO A 364 -13.71 8.43 -15.64
C PRO A 364 -13.30 6.97 -15.84
N LYS A 365 -12.66 6.39 -14.83
CA LYS A 365 -12.24 4.99 -14.82
C LYS A 365 -13.21 4.16 -13.96
N LEU A 366 -13.80 3.12 -14.52
CA LEU A 366 -14.57 2.13 -13.75
C LEU A 366 -13.60 1.08 -13.20
N ASN A 367 -13.47 1.02 -11.88
CA ASN A 367 -12.62 0.05 -11.20
C ASN A 367 -13.33 -1.28 -10.96
N ASN A 368 -14.63 -1.24 -10.63
CA ASN A 368 -15.40 -2.43 -10.32
C ASN A 368 -16.90 -2.24 -10.60
N GLY A 369 -17.62 -3.35 -10.78
CA GLY A 369 -19.07 -3.39 -10.93
C GLY A 369 -19.64 -4.74 -10.48
N MET A 370 -20.58 -4.73 -9.56
CA MET A 370 -21.04 -5.92 -8.82
C MET A 370 -22.54 -5.87 -8.53
N GLN A 371 -23.22 -7.01 -8.48
CA GLN A 371 -24.60 -7.10 -7.99
C GLN A 371 -24.65 -6.78 -6.49
N THR A 372 -25.67 -6.05 -6.04
CA THR A 372 -25.85 -5.68 -4.62
C THR A 372 -26.26 -6.87 -3.74
N ASP A 373 -26.30 -6.66 -2.42
CA ASP A 373 -26.57 -7.69 -1.42
C ASP A 373 -28.00 -8.29 -1.48
N PHE A 374 -28.18 -9.38 -0.73
CA PHE A 374 -29.40 -10.17 -0.65
C PHE A 374 -30.64 -9.40 -0.15
N LYS A 375 -30.50 -8.17 0.38
CA LYS A 375 -31.63 -7.38 0.90
C LYS A 375 -32.60 -6.89 -0.18
N ASN A 376 -32.11 -6.74 -1.42
CA ASN A 376 -32.89 -6.24 -2.55
C ASN A 376 -33.05 -7.30 -3.65
N ASP A 377 -32.98 -8.60 -3.31
CA ASP A 377 -33.01 -9.74 -4.26
C ASP A 377 -31.99 -9.63 -5.42
N GLY A 378 -30.92 -8.84 -5.24
CA GLY A 378 -29.93 -8.56 -6.28
C GLY A 378 -30.44 -7.68 -7.42
N SER A 379 -31.51 -6.89 -7.21
CA SER A 379 -32.16 -6.02 -8.22
C SER A 379 -31.46 -4.67 -8.50
N SER A 380 -30.21 -4.53 -8.02
CA SER A 380 -29.35 -3.39 -8.29
C SER A 380 -27.89 -3.78 -8.51
N LEU A 381 -27.13 -2.92 -9.20
CA LEU A 381 -25.67 -3.02 -9.37
C LEU A 381 -25.00 -1.90 -8.59
N GLN A 382 -23.93 -2.22 -7.88
CA GLN A 382 -23.01 -1.24 -7.31
C GLN A 382 -21.79 -1.07 -8.23
N LEU A 383 -21.43 0.16 -8.54
CA LEU A 383 -20.28 0.54 -9.36
C LEU A 383 -19.26 1.32 -8.54
N GLU A 384 -17.98 1.16 -8.86
CA GLU A 384 -16.87 1.92 -8.26
C GLU A 384 -16.16 2.73 -9.36
N LEU A 385 -16.29 4.05 -9.30
CA LEU A 385 -15.72 5.00 -10.26
C LEU A 385 -14.56 5.79 -9.65
N GLU A 386 -13.49 5.96 -10.41
CA GLU A 386 -12.36 6.83 -10.11
C GLU A 386 -12.41 8.06 -11.03
N ILE A 387 -12.54 9.23 -10.41
CA ILE A 387 -12.62 10.54 -11.07
C ILE A 387 -11.26 11.22 -10.93
N LEU A 388 -10.61 11.48 -12.06
CA LEU A 388 -9.37 12.24 -12.12
C LEU A 388 -9.64 13.73 -11.92
N GLU A 389 -8.64 14.50 -11.48
CA GLU A 389 -8.76 15.96 -11.30
C GLU A 389 -9.18 16.69 -12.59
N GLN A 390 -8.72 16.20 -13.75
CA GLN A 390 -9.08 16.71 -15.07
C GLN A 390 -10.48 16.26 -15.54
N ALA A 391 -11.12 15.32 -14.84
CA ALA A 391 -12.49 14.84 -15.06
C ALA A 391 -13.47 15.38 -14.00
N ALA A 392 -12.98 16.04 -12.96
CA ALA A 392 -13.80 16.61 -11.90
C ALA A 392 -14.66 17.77 -12.43
N ASP A 393 -15.84 17.92 -11.82
CA ASP A 393 -16.84 18.95 -12.11
C ASP A 393 -17.46 18.88 -13.53
N PHE A 394 -17.18 17.83 -14.30
CA PHE A 394 -17.95 17.48 -15.48
C PHE A 394 -19.14 16.57 -15.11
N PRO A 395 -20.29 16.72 -15.78
CA PRO A 395 -21.39 15.78 -15.61
C PRO A 395 -21.07 14.41 -16.18
N ILE A 396 -21.60 13.37 -15.52
CA ILE A 396 -21.35 11.98 -15.89
C ILE A 396 -22.69 11.28 -16.06
N ARG A 397 -22.86 10.56 -17.17
CA ARG A 397 -23.98 9.66 -17.39
C ARG A 397 -23.51 8.23 -17.42
N ILE A 398 -24.27 7.35 -16.80
CA ILE A 398 -24.04 5.91 -16.83
C ILE A 398 -25.21 5.26 -17.56
N TYR A 399 -24.91 4.74 -18.75
CA TYR A 399 -25.84 4.00 -19.57
C TYR A 399 -25.71 2.51 -19.26
N TYR A 400 -26.83 1.80 -19.15
CA TYR A 400 -26.80 0.38 -18.86
C TYR A 400 -28.02 -0.37 -19.39
N GLY A 401 -27.88 -1.67 -19.64
CA GLY A 401 -28.95 -2.51 -20.17
C GLY A 401 -28.48 -3.88 -20.63
N LEU A 402 -29.41 -4.67 -21.15
CA LEU A 402 -29.17 -6.03 -21.64
C LEU A 402 -28.42 -6.12 -22.99
N ARG A 403 -28.05 -4.97 -23.57
CA ARG A 403 -27.32 -4.84 -24.85
C ARG A 403 -26.36 -3.64 -24.77
N ASP A 404 -25.23 -3.72 -25.47
CA ASP A 404 -24.37 -2.57 -25.72
C ASP A 404 -25.04 -1.68 -26.79
N GLY A 405 -25.54 -0.50 -26.38
CA GLY A 405 -26.10 0.50 -27.28
C GLY A 405 -25.03 1.36 -27.99
N GLY A 406 -23.75 0.95 -27.93
CA GLY A 406 -22.65 1.72 -28.49
C GLY A 406 -22.52 3.09 -27.81
N THR A 407 -22.20 4.10 -28.62
CA THR A 407 -22.27 5.52 -28.22
C THR A 407 -23.61 6.16 -28.59
N ASN A 408 -24.65 5.37 -28.93
CA ASN A 408 -25.98 5.88 -29.20
C ASN A 408 -26.83 5.86 -27.92
N ALA A 409 -26.94 7.03 -27.27
CA ALA A 409 -27.75 7.20 -26.05
C ALA A 409 -29.19 6.66 -26.14
N THR A 410 -29.77 6.60 -27.34
CA THR A 410 -31.16 6.12 -27.56
C THR A 410 -31.29 4.59 -27.65
N GLU A 411 -30.19 3.86 -27.81
CA GLU A 411 -30.19 2.38 -27.85
C GLU A 411 -30.03 1.73 -26.47
N TRP A 412 -29.69 2.54 -25.46
CA TRP A 412 -29.51 2.08 -24.07
C TRP A 412 -30.85 1.97 -23.34
N GLN A 413 -31.00 0.89 -22.57
CA GLN A 413 -32.25 0.58 -21.85
C GLN A 413 -32.50 1.52 -20.67
N TYR A 414 -31.44 1.91 -19.97
CA TYR A 414 -31.48 2.80 -18.82
C TYR A 414 -30.31 3.79 -18.87
N VAL A 415 -30.52 4.97 -18.28
CA VAL A 415 -29.50 5.98 -18.04
C VAL A 415 -29.62 6.49 -16.60
N SER A 416 -28.50 6.68 -15.93
CA SER A 416 -28.38 7.33 -14.63
C SER A 416 -27.56 8.61 -14.81
N GLU A 417 -28.15 9.78 -14.53
CA GLU A 417 -27.49 11.08 -14.64
C GLU A 417 -26.88 11.50 -13.30
N LEU A 418 -25.61 11.93 -13.33
CA LEU A 418 -24.86 12.41 -12.17
C LEU A 418 -24.39 13.83 -12.47
N TYR A 419 -24.79 14.78 -11.62
CA TYR A 419 -24.58 16.22 -11.84
C TYR A 419 -23.10 16.59 -12.01
N THR A 420 -22.30 16.32 -10.98
CA THR A 420 -20.84 16.49 -10.95
C THR A 420 -20.28 15.58 -9.86
N LEU A 421 -19.10 15.00 -10.08
CA LEU A 421 -18.33 14.32 -9.05
C LEU A 421 -16.99 15.03 -8.89
N GLY A 422 -16.57 15.26 -7.65
CA GLY A 422 -15.21 15.74 -7.35
C GLY A 422 -14.17 14.64 -7.60
N ALA A 423 -12.89 15.00 -7.66
CA ALA A 423 -11.81 14.03 -7.83
C ALA A 423 -11.77 12.98 -6.69
N GLY A 424 -11.46 11.73 -7.03
CA GLY A 424 -11.37 10.61 -6.08
C GLY A 424 -12.24 9.40 -6.45
N LEU A 425 -12.39 8.48 -5.49
CA LEU A 425 -13.13 7.24 -5.65
C LEU A 425 -14.58 7.40 -5.16
N HIS A 426 -15.55 6.99 -5.98
CA HIS A 426 -16.99 7.10 -5.72
C HIS A 426 -17.68 5.76 -5.90
N THR A 427 -18.70 5.51 -5.08
CA THR A 427 -19.55 4.32 -5.16
C THR A 427 -20.96 4.72 -5.56
N LEU A 428 -21.50 4.06 -6.57
CA LEU A 428 -22.82 4.37 -7.15
C LEU A 428 -23.70 3.12 -7.20
N THR A 429 -25.02 3.31 -7.20
CA THR A 429 -25.98 2.21 -7.33
C THR A 429 -26.89 2.44 -8.53
N LEU A 430 -26.94 1.47 -9.43
CA LEU A 430 -27.86 1.38 -10.56
C LEU A 430 -29.03 0.47 -10.20
N ASN A 431 -30.25 0.93 -10.46
CA ASN A 431 -31.50 0.20 -10.17
C ASN A 431 -32.09 -0.42 -11.46
N ASN A 432 -33.23 -1.11 -11.37
CA ASN A 432 -33.90 -1.77 -12.52
C ASN A 432 -33.06 -2.90 -13.14
N ILE A 433 -32.43 -3.71 -12.28
CA ILE A 433 -31.59 -4.83 -12.70
C ILE A 433 -32.37 -6.13 -12.49
N GLU A 434 -32.49 -6.94 -13.53
CA GLU A 434 -33.12 -8.26 -13.48
C GLU A 434 -32.07 -9.33 -13.12
N PRO A 435 -32.20 -10.03 -11.98
CA PRO A 435 -31.24 -11.03 -11.53
C PRO A 435 -31.13 -12.24 -12.48
N GLY A 436 -29.92 -12.50 -13.01
CA GLY A 436 -29.62 -13.64 -13.89
C GLY A 436 -29.24 -13.26 -15.32
N GLN A 437 -29.14 -11.97 -15.61
CA GLN A 437 -28.82 -11.41 -16.92
C GLN A 437 -27.37 -10.89 -17.01
N GLU A 438 -26.83 -10.80 -18.23
CA GLU A 438 -25.61 -10.01 -18.52
C GLU A 438 -26.02 -8.56 -18.82
N TYR A 439 -25.56 -7.63 -17.98
CA TYR A 439 -25.71 -6.19 -18.19
C TYR A 439 -24.44 -5.60 -18.79
N PHE A 440 -24.63 -4.74 -19.78
CA PHE A 440 -23.61 -3.85 -20.32
C PHE A 440 -23.71 -2.52 -19.59
N VAL A 441 -22.57 -1.90 -19.27
CA VAL A 441 -22.47 -0.59 -18.62
C VAL A 441 -21.48 0.28 -19.37
N ARG A 442 -21.88 1.50 -19.73
CA ARG A 442 -21.04 2.46 -20.45
C ARG A 442 -21.11 3.83 -19.78
N ILE A 443 -20.00 4.56 -19.80
CA ILE A 443 -19.89 5.88 -19.17
C ILE A 443 -19.77 6.93 -20.26
N GLU A 444 -20.53 8.01 -20.14
CA GLU A 444 -20.33 9.25 -20.87
C GLU A 444 -19.92 10.34 -19.87
N ALA A 445 -18.79 10.99 -20.11
CA ALA A 445 -18.45 12.26 -19.49
C ALA A 445 -18.88 13.38 -20.44
N VAL A 446 -19.81 14.22 -19.99
CA VAL A 446 -20.42 15.29 -20.79
C VAL A 446 -19.48 16.49 -20.79
N GLY A 447 -18.95 16.86 -21.95
CA GLY A 447 -18.12 18.06 -22.11
C GLY A 447 -18.88 19.28 -22.60
N VAL A 448 -18.19 20.42 -22.62
CA VAL A 448 -18.72 21.70 -23.12
C VAL A 448 -18.76 21.71 -24.65
N ILE A 449 -17.75 21.13 -25.30
CA ILE A 449 -17.64 21.08 -26.77
C ILE A 449 -17.65 19.65 -27.34
N GLU A 450 -17.29 18.65 -26.55
CA GLU A 450 -17.26 17.23 -26.93
C GLU A 450 -17.58 16.36 -25.69
N SER A 451 -18.61 15.52 -25.75
CA SER A 451 -18.80 14.42 -24.78
C SER A 451 -17.88 13.26 -25.10
N ARG A 452 -17.28 12.65 -24.08
CA ARG A 452 -16.46 11.44 -24.22
C ARG A 452 -17.18 10.21 -23.68
N TRP A 453 -17.07 9.11 -24.40
CA TRP A 453 -17.62 7.82 -24.02
C TRP A 453 -16.49 6.83 -23.69
N SER A 454 -16.74 5.88 -22.79
CA SER A 454 -15.81 4.77 -22.59
C SER A 454 -15.65 3.98 -23.88
N SER A 455 -14.42 3.53 -24.17
CA SER A 455 -14.06 2.87 -25.44
C SER A 455 -14.86 1.59 -25.68
N SER A 456 -15.12 0.83 -24.62
CA SER A 456 -16.01 -0.34 -24.59
C SER A 456 -17.03 -0.23 -23.46
N ALA A 457 -18.06 -1.07 -23.52
CA ALA A 457 -18.96 -1.32 -22.41
C ALA A 457 -18.39 -2.41 -21.48
N PHE A 458 -18.50 -2.18 -20.17
CA PHE A 458 -18.18 -3.16 -19.14
C PHE A 458 -19.32 -4.16 -19.01
N LYS A 459 -18.97 -5.45 -18.87
CA LYS A 459 -19.94 -6.54 -18.74
C LYS A 459 -20.05 -7.00 -17.30
N ILE A 460 -21.25 -6.96 -16.75
CA ILE A 460 -21.55 -7.39 -15.38
C ILE A 460 -22.61 -8.49 -15.46
N LYS A 461 -22.23 -9.71 -15.09
CA LYS A 461 -23.15 -10.84 -14.99
C LYS A 461 -23.82 -10.83 -13.64
N THR A 462 -25.14 -10.71 -13.65
CA THR A 462 -25.98 -10.91 -12.47
C THR A 462 -26.42 -12.35 -12.40
N VAL A 463 -26.81 -12.79 -11.21
CA VAL A 463 -27.26 -14.15 -10.92
C VAL A 463 -28.68 -14.09 -10.35
N THR A 464 -29.53 -15.02 -10.77
CA THR A 464 -30.89 -15.12 -10.23
C THR A 464 -30.81 -15.58 -8.78
N ILE A 465 -31.10 -14.66 -7.86
CA ILE A 465 -31.40 -15.02 -6.48
C ILE A 465 -32.81 -15.62 -6.50
N ASP A 466 -32.90 -16.93 -6.27
CA ASP A 466 -34.14 -17.69 -6.36
C ASP A 466 -34.70 -17.90 -4.94
N PRO A 467 -35.67 -17.07 -4.47
CA PRO A 467 -36.22 -17.19 -3.12
C PRO A 467 -37.10 -18.44 -2.94
N SER A 468 -37.40 -19.17 -4.01
CA SER A 468 -38.17 -20.43 -3.98
C SER A 468 -37.28 -21.67 -3.88
N LYS A 469 -36.02 -21.57 -4.31
CA LYS A 469 -34.94 -22.50 -3.91
C LYS A 469 -34.47 -22.19 -2.50
N VAL A 470 -35.36 -22.43 -1.55
CA VAL A 470 -34.98 -22.61 -0.16
C VAL A 470 -34.14 -23.88 -0.11
N ALA A 471 -32.82 -23.79 0.06
CA ALA A 471 -32.10 -24.98 0.50
C ALA A 471 -32.44 -25.23 1.96
N GLY A 472 -32.59 -26.50 2.33
CA GLY A 472 -32.71 -26.87 3.72
C GLY A 472 -31.43 -26.56 4.49
N GLU A 473 -31.58 -26.37 5.80
CA GLU A 473 -30.49 -26.53 6.76
C GLU A 473 -30.03 -27.99 6.70
N ALA A 474 -29.04 -28.28 5.85
CA ALA A 474 -28.56 -29.63 5.71
C ALA A 474 -27.52 -29.99 6.76
N LEU A 475 -26.90 -28.99 7.39
CA LEU A 475 -26.07 -29.15 8.58
C LEU A 475 -26.81 -28.62 9.83
N PRO A 476 -26.96 -29.43 10.90
CA PRO A 476 -27.71 -29.04 12.08
C PRO A 476 -27.01 -27.92 12.85
N ASN A 477 -27.79 -27.00 13.45
CA ASN A 477 -27.24 -25.86 14.18
C ASN A 477 -26.44 -26.26 15.43
N THR A 478 -26.67 -27.46 15.96
CA THR A 478 -25.95 -28.04 17.11
C THR A 478 -25.52 -29.48 16.82
N LEU A 479 -24.35 -29.88 17.29
CA LEU A 479 -23.85 -31.25 17.25
C LEU A 479 -23.37 -31.69 18.64
N SER A 480 -23.88 -32.82 19.12
CA SER A 480 -23.46 -33.45 20.37
C SER A 480 -23.05 -34.89 20.12
N PHE A 481 -21.83 -35.27 20.48
CA PHE A 481 -21.34 -36.66 20.34
C PHE A 481 -20.09 -36.95 21.17
N THR A 482 -19.83 -38.24 21.41
CA THR A 482 -18.64 -38.71 22.12
C THR A 482 -17.53 -39.12 21.14
N LEU A 483 -16.29 -38.73 21.45
CA LEU A 483 -15.06 -39.25 20.85
C LEU A 483 -14.25 -39.98 21.93
N GLU A 484 -13.60 -41.09 21.59
CA GLU A 484 -12.51 -41.60 22.43
C GLU A 484 -11.19 -41.00 21.96
N ILE A 485 -10.50 -40.30 22.85
CA ILE A 485 -9.17 -39.72 22.62
C ILE A 485 -8.26 -40.24 23.73
N ASN A 486 -7.19 -40.94 23.34
CA ASN A 486 -6.23 -41.57 24.27
C ASN A 486 -6.86 -42.53 25.30
N GLY A 487 -8.03 -43.12 24.99
CA GLY A 487 -8.77 -44.01 25.88
C GLY A 487 -9.75 -43.31 26.84
N GLU A 488 -9.89 -41.98 26.75
CA GLU A 488 -10.89 -41.22 27.49
C GLU A 488 -12.04 -40.75 26.58
N ALA A 489 -13.28 -40.90 27.06
CA ALA A 489 -14.46 -40.37 26.40
C ALA A 489 -14.52 -38.83 26.56
N GLN A 490 -14.41 -38.10 25.47
CA GLN A 490 -14.59 -36.64 25.39
C GLN A 490 -16.00 -36.36 24.83
N HIS A 491 -16.83 -35.64 25.58
CA HIS A 491 -18.20 -35.28 25.21
C HIS A 491 -18.18 -33.94 24.47
N ILE A 492 -18.28 -33.98 23.15
CA ILE A 492 -18.15 -32.82 22.27
C ILE A 492 -19.52 -32.16 22.10
N GLU A 493 -19.62 -30.87 22.42
CA GLU A 493 -20.79 -30.02 22.19
C GLU A 493 -20.39 -28.87 21.25
N LEU A 494 -20.97 -28.80 20.05
CA LEU A 494 -20.68 -27.79 19.04
C LEU A 494 -21.93 -27.03 18.60
N ASN A 495 -21.76 -25.74 18.33
CA ASN A 495 -22.72 -24.89 17.64
C ASN A 495 -22.15 -24.48 16.27
N LYS A 496 -23.02 -24.32 15.27
CA LYS A 496 -22.67 -23.77 13.96
C LYS A 496 -22.10 -22.36 14.13
N HIS A 497 -21.04 -22.02 13.39
CA HIS A 497 -20.32 -20.77 13.56
C HIS A 497 -19.84 -20.23 12.21
N SER A 498 -20.41 -19.12 11.75
CA SER A 498 -19.99 -18.45 10.52
C SER A 498 -18.84 -17.47 10.76
N VAL A 499 -17.79 -17.60 9.93
CA VAL A 499 -16.67 -16.63 9.83
C VAL A 499 -16.83 -15.67 8.64
N ARG A 500 -18.00 -15.66 7.99
CA ARG A 500 -18.25 -14.84 6.79
C ARG A 500 -18.64 -13.42 7.19
N SER A 501 -18.07 -12.44 6.50
CA SER A 501 -18.50 -11.04 6.63
C SER A 501 -19.95 -10.86 6.14
N PRO A 502 -20.66 -9.78 6.56
CA PRO A 502 -22.04 -9.50 6.12
C PRO A 502 -22.20 -9.40 4.59
N ASN A 503 -21.13 -9.06 3.88
CA ASN A 503 -21.10 -8.87 2.42
C ASN A 503 -20.23 -9.94 1.72
N PHE A 504 -20.07 -11.13 2.33
CA PHE A 504 -19.18 -12.17 1.82
C PHE A 504 -19.51 -12.55 0.36
N GLN A 505 -18.48 -12.50 -0.50
CA GLN A 505 -18.59 -12.91 -1.89
C GLN A 505 -17.74 -14.14 -2.19
N LEU A 506 -18.35 -15.14 -2.82
CA LEU A 506 -17.66 -16.32 -3.35
C LEU A 506 -17.66 -16.25 -4.88
N LEU A 507 -16.46 -16.20 -5.46
CA LEU A 507 -16.25 -16.07 -6.90
C LEU A 507 -15.44 -17.26 -7.44
N THR A 508 -15.75 -17.67 -8.65
CA THR A 508 -14.91 -18.56 -9.46
C THR A 508 -14.24 -17.78 -10.58
N TYR A 509 -13.04 -18.21 -10.95
CA TYR A 509 -12.30 -17.72 -12.12
C TYR A 509 -11.85 -18.92 -12.96
N ASP A 510 -12.08 -18.85 -14.26
CA ASP A 510 -11.80 -19.91 -15.24
C ASP A 510 -11.28 -19.23 -16.52
N GLU A 511 -9.98 -19.29 -16.76
CA GLU A 511 -9.32 -18.65 -17.92
C GLU A 511 -9.75 -19.23 -19.28
N ARG A 512 -10.41 -20.40 -19.29
CA ARG A 512 -10.94 -21.02 -20.51
C ARG A 512 -12.23 -20.35 -20.96
N ARG A 513 -12.82 -19.50 -20.11
CA ARG A 513 -13.90 -18.57 -20.43
C ARG A 513 -13.31 -17.15 -20.40
N GLN A 514 -13.96 -16.22 -21.11
CA GLN A 514 -13.57 -14.79 -21.11
C GLN A 514 -13.26 -14.32 -19.67
N PRO A 515 -12.18 -13.54 -19.43
CA PRO A 515 -11.65 -13.26 -18.10
C PRO A 515 -12.66 -12.47 -17.25
N GLN A 516 -13.51 -13.21 -16.55
CA GLN A 516 -14.66 -12.72 -15.83
C GLN A 516 -14.85 -13.55 -14.56
N TYR A 517 -15.00 -12.88 -13.42
CA TYR A 517 -15.39 -13.54 -12.19
C TYR A 517 -16.87 -13.95 -12.25
N ALA A 518 -17.18 -15.20 -11.92
CA ALA A 518 -18.55 -15.68 -11.81
C ALA A 518 -18.91 -15.91 -10.33
N PRO A 519 -19.93 -15.24 -9.77
CA PRO A 519 -20.40 -15.51 -8.42
C PRO A 519 -21.01 -16.91 -8.32
N VAL A 520 -20.78 -17.59 -7.20
CA VAL A 520 -21.35 -18.91 -6.93
C VAL A 520 -22.76 -18.75 -6.37
N VAL A 521 -23.77 -19.26 -7.09
CA VAL A 521 -25.17 -19.25 -6.69
C VAL A 521 -25.82 -20.63 -6.96
N PRO A 522 -26.60 -21.18 -6.00
CA PRO A 522 -26.81 -20.68 -4.64
C PRO A 522 -25.50 -20.70 -3.81
N MET A 523 -25.40 -19.77 -2.85
CA MET A 523 -24.26 -19.70 -1.94
C MET A 523 -24.33 -20.89 -0.96
N PRO A 524 -23.29 -21.74 -0.85
CA PRO A 524 -23.30 -22.83 0.11
C PRO A 524 -23.49 -22.36 1.54
N GLU A 525 -24.19 -23.11 2.39
CA GLU A 525 -24.29 -22.78 3.83
C GLU A 525 -22.92 -22.75 4.52
N PRO A 526 -22.74 -22.01 5.64
CA PRO A 526 -21.57 -22.12 6.49
C PRO A 526 -21.42 -23.55 7.02
N ARG A 527 -20.20 -24.11 6.93
CA ARG A 527 -19.93 -25.50 7.35
C ARG A 527 -19.06 -25.60 8.61
N THR A 528 -18.71 -24.45 9.18
CA THR A 528 -17.83 -24.29 10.34
C THR A 528 -18.61 -24.33 11.65
N TYR A 529 -17.94 -24.82 12.69
CA TYR A 529 -18.48 -25.07 14.03
C TYR A 529 -17.51 -24.57 15.10
N ARG A 530 -18.07 -24.20 16.25
CA ARG A 530 -17.34 -23.92 17.51
C ARG A 530 -18.07 -24.49 18.70
N GLY A 531 -17.31 -24.91 19.70
CA GLY A 531 -17.87 -25.39 20.94
C GLY A 531 -16.80 -25.86 21.92
N TYR A 532 -17.13 -26.86 22.73
CA TYR A 532 -16.32 -27.26 23.86
C TYR A 532 -16.48 -28.75 24.18
N VAL A 533 -15.61 -29.23 25.06
CA VAL A 533 -15.74 -30.57 25.63
C VAL A 533 -16.44 -30.46 26.98
N SER A 534 -17.69 -30.90 27.08
CA SER A 534 -18.56 -30.66 28.25
C SER A 534 -18.10 -31.37 29.52
N ASN A 535 -17.25 -32.40 29.41
CA ASN A 535 -16.58 -33.05 30.54
C ASN A 535 -15.10 -32.67 30.70
N ASN A 536 -14.60 -31.64 30.00
CA ASN A 536 -13.20 -31.20 30.08
C ASN A 536 -13.07 -29.67 29.86
N PRO A 537 -13.03 -28.86 30.95
CA PRO A 537 -13.07 -27.39 30.87
C PRO A 537 -11.78 -26.77 30.30
N PHE A 538 -10.75 -27.57 30.02
CA PHE A 538 -9.50 -27.13 29.41
C PHE A 538 -9.50 -27.22 27.88
N ILE A 539 -10.60 -27.67 27.26
CA ILE A 539 -10.65 -27.88 25.81
C ILE A 539 -11.89 -27.24 25.17
N VAL A 540 -11.62 -26.28 24.28
CA VAL A 540 -12.58 -25.78 23.28
C VAL A 540 -12.27 -26.39 21.91
N VAL A 541 -13.27 -26.44 21.03
CA VAL A 541 -13.21 -27.19 19.77
C VAL A 541 -13.66 -26.30 18.62
N THR A 542 -12.82 -26.20 17.58
CA THR A 542 -13.23 -25.72 16.25
C THR A 542 -13.44 -26.92 15.33
N GLY A 543 -14.29 -26.78 14.32
CA GLY A 543 -14.35 -27.78 13.25
C GLY A 543 -15.05 -27.32 11.99
N VAL A 544 -15.01 -28.16 10.97
CA VAL A 544 -15.67 -27.96 9.68
C VAL A 544 -16.16 -29.27 9.09
N ILE A 545 -17.32 -29.25 8.42
CA ILE A 545 -17.88 -30.43 7.73
C ILE A 545 -17.55 -30.38 6.24
N ASP A 546 -16.96 -31.45 5.71
CA ASP A 546 -16.67 -31.59 4.29
C ASP A 546 -17.91 -32.00 3.45
N ASN A 547 -17.75 -32.12 2.14
CA ASN A 547 -18.83 -32.53 1.24
C ASN A 547 -19.31 -33.97 1.46
N ASN A 548 -18.51 -34.83 2.09
CA ASN A 548 -18.84 -36.22 2.35
C ASN A 548 -19.57 -36.41 3.70
N GLY A 549 -19.78 -35.32 4.46
CA GLY A 549 -20.36 -35.39 5.80
C GLY A 549 -19.37 -35.83 6.88
N THR A 550 -18.06 -35.69 6.65
CA THR A 550 -17.06 -35.86 7.73
C THR A 550 -16.78 -34.52 8.38
N ILE A 551 -16.92 -34.43 9.70
CA ILE A 551 -16.45 -33.27 10.47
C ILE A 551 -14.95 -33.45 10.80
N HIS A 552 -14.17 -32.44 10.47
CA HIS A 552 -12.75 -32.29 10.81
C HIS A 552 -12.66 -31.31 11.97
N MET A 553 -12.02 -31.69 13.07
CA MET A 553 -12.01 -30.92 14.32
C MET A 553 -10.59 -30.71 14.85
N THR A 554 -10.36 -29.54 15.42
CA THR A 554 -9.18 -29.23 16.23
C THR A 554 -9.63 -28.89 17.65
N GLY A 555 -9.10 -29.62 18.62
CA GLY A 555 -9.25 -29.33 20.05
C GLY A 555 -8.10 -28.46 20.54
N TRP A 556 -8.42 -27.38 21.24
CA TRP A 556 -7.50 -26.35 21.71
C TRP A 556 -7.38 -26.36 23.23
N ARG A 557 -6.17 -26.29 23.75
CA ARG A 557 -5.87 -26.13 25.18
C ARG A 557 -5.03 -24.88 25.33
N GLY A 558 -5.69 -23.77 25.68
CA GLY A 558 -5.12 -22.43 25.53
C GLY A 558 -4.89 -22.10 24.05
N ASP A 559 -3.68 -21.65 23.75
CA ASP A 559 -3.14 -21.36 22.41
C ASP A 559 -2.50 -22.58 21.72
N GLY A 560 -2.43 -23.73 22.40
CA GLY A 560 -1.88 -24.97 21.88
C GLY A 560 -2.94 -25.91 21.31
N LYS A 561 -2.65 -26.55 20.17
CA LYS A 561 -3.43 -27.68 19.66
C LYS A 561 -3.28 -28.89 20.60
N ALA A 562 -4.36 -29.29 21.26
CA ALA A 562 -4.41 -30.47 22.12
C ALA A 562 -4.55 -31.77 21.30
N TRP A 563 -5.36 -31.74 20.24
CA TRP A 563 -5.56 -32.85 19.32
C TRP A 563 -6.20 -32.39 18.00
N GLY A 564 -6.11 -33.22 16.97
CA GLY A 564 -6.95 -33.14 15.77
C GLY A 564 -7.67 -34.47 15.57
N GLN A 565 -8.96 -34.44 15.25
CA GLN A 565 -9.78 -35.63 15.08
C GLN A 565 -10.77 -35.46 13.93
N THR A 566 -11.22 -36.57 13.35
CA THR A 566 -12.31 -36.59 12.36
C THR A 566 -13.42 -37.51 12.83
N LYS A 567 -14.65 -37.21 12.43
CA LYS A 567 -15.83 -38.02 12.73
C LYS A 567 -16.78 -38.03 11.53
N ASP A 568 -17.23 -39.21 11.14
CA ASP A 568 -18.36 -39.34 10.21
C ASP A 568 -19.63 -38.85 10.91
N VAL A 569 -20.23 -37.80 10.34
CA VAL A 569 -21.49 -37.18 10.77
C VAL A 569 -22.51 -37.18 9.63
N SER A 570 -22.25 -37.92 8.54
CA SER A 570 -23.09 -37.95 7.32
C SER A 570 -24.54 -38.35 7.59
N ALA A 571 -24.78 -39.19 8.60
CA ALA A 571 -26.13 -39.56 9.08
C ALA A 571 -26.93 -38.39 9.70
N TRP A 572 -26.28 -37.26 9.98
CA TRP A 572 -26.90 -36.01 10.45
C TRP A 572 -26.90 -34.92 9.37
N VAL A 573 -26.39 -35.21 8.18
CA VAL A 573 -26.36 -34.31 7.03
C VAL A 573 -27.50 -34.64 6.07
N ASN A 574 -28.33 -33.65 5.73
CA ASN A 574 -29.35 -33.83 4.69
C ASN A 574 -28.72 -33.90 3.29
N SER A 575 -29.24 -34.74 2.39
CA SER A 575 -28.68 -34.95 1.05
C SER A 575 -28.77 -33.73 0.13
N ASP A 576 -29.67 -32.79 0.42
CA ASP A 576 -30.14 -31.77 -0.54
C ASP A 576 -29.49 -30.38 -0.29
N ALA A 577 -28.19 -30.37 0.07
CA ALA A 577 -27.50 -29.26 0.76
C ALA A 577 -26.91 -28.13 -0.12
N LEU A 578 -27.56 -26.96 -0.24
CA LEU A 578 -26.98 -25.74 -0.87
C LEU A 578 -27.47 -24.35 -0.34
N GLY A 579 -27.58 -24.10 0.98
CA GLY A 579 -27.74 -22.74 1.61
C GLY A 579 -29.08 -21.99 1.43
N ASN A 580 -29.67 -21.31 2.43
CA ASN A 580 -29.04 -20.43 3.44
C ASN A 580 -30.02 -20.14 4.62
N SER A 581 -29.55 -19.94 5.87
CA SER A 581 -30.42 -19.47 6.98
C SER A 581 -29.75 -18.64 8.10
N GLU A 582 -28.70 -17.87 7.83
CA GLU A 582 -28.20 -16.85 8.78
C GLU A 582 -28.28 -15.43 8.20
N SER A 583 -29.24 -14.63 8.71
CA SER A 583 -29.46 -13.22 8.35
C SER A 583 -29.14 -12.22 9.49
N ALA A 584 -28.58 -12.72 10.60
CA ALA A 584 -28.35 -11.95 11.81
C ALA A 584 -26.90 -11.41 11.93
N THR A 585 -26.48 -10.56 10.99
CA THR A 585 -25.29 -9.71 11.15
C THR A 585 -25.68 -8.25 11.31
N THR A 586 -26.22 -7.92 12.49
CA THR A 586 -26.55 -6.53 12.83
C THR A 586 -25.26 -5.70 12.90
N GLU A 587 -25.03 -4.84 11.91
CA GLU A 587 -23.92 -3.87 11.93
C GLU A 587 -24.12 -2.88 13.09
N ILE A 588 -23.39 -3.08 14.20
CA ILE A 588 -23.43 -2.17 15.35
C ILE A 588 -22.55 -0.96 15.04
N LYS A 589 -23.17 0.15 14.65
CA LYS A 589 -22.53 1.47 14.59
C LYS A 589 -22.71 2.20 15.93
N LEU A 590 -21.61 2.41 16.64
CA LEU A 590 -21.53 3.30 17.81
C LEU A 590 -20.23 4.12 17.75
N ASP A 591 -20.32 5.39 18.13
CA ASP A 591 -19.16 6.28 18.26
C ASP A 591 -18.70 6.37 19.71
N PHE A 592 -17.39 6.37 19.91
CA PHE A 592 -16.75 6.58 21.20
C PHE A 592 -15.38 7.27 21.03
N GLN A 593 -14.90 7.96 22.06
CA GLN A 593 -13.57 8.60 22.09
C GLN A 593 -12.63 7.79 22.98
N MET A 594 -11.40 7.55 22.51
CA MET A 594 -10.41 6.83 23.32
C MET A 594 -10.11 7.58 24.63
N PRO A 595 -9.99 6.87 25.77
CA PRO A 595 -9.51 7.48 27.02
C PRO A 595 -8.10 8.04 26.86
N GLU A 596 -7.76 9.07 27.66
CA GLU A 596 -6.38 9.54 27.73
C GLU A 596 -5.47 8.46 28.35
N LYS A 597 -4.20 8.46 27.93
CA LYS A 597 -3.20 7.53 28.46
C LYS A 597 -2.93 7.79 29.94
N SER A 598 -3.35 6.86 30.79
CA SER A 598 -2.84 6.76 32.16
C SER A 598 -1.42 6.18 32.14
N GLU A 599 -0.47 6.90 32.74
CA GLU A 599 0.82 6.39 33.25
C GLU A 599 1.57 5.42 32.34
N ASN A 600 1.99 5.89 31.16
CA ASN A 600 2.86 5.17 30.19
C ASN A 600 2.36 3.78 29.70
N THR A 601 1.15 3.37 30.09
CA THR A 601 0.64 2.03 29.85
C THR A 601 -0.03 1.99 28.47
N TYR A 602 0.33 1.02 27.62
CA TYR A 602 -0.52 0.66 26.48
C TYR A 602 -1.79 0.04 27.03
N TYR A 603 -2.95 0.53 26.58
CA TYR A 603 -4.25 0.06 27.03
C TYR A 603 -4.33 -1.48 26.91
N ILE A 604 -4.51 -2.17 28.03
CA ILE A 604 -4.77 -3.61 28.03
C ILE A 604 -6.21 -3.75 27.54
N PRO A 605 -6.52 -4.57 26.50
CA PRO A 605 -7.89 -4.77 26.06
C PRO A 605 -8.77 -5.18 27.23
N GLU A 606 -9.74 -4.34 27.61
CA GLU A 606 -10.68 -4.73 28.66
C GLU A 606 -11.68 -5.76 28.08
N PRO A 607 -12.05 -6.78 28.87
CA PRO A 607 -12.88 -7.89 28.39
C PRO A 607 -14.15 -7.42 27.66
N GLY A 608 -14.34 -7.93 26.44
CA GLY A 608 -15.57 -7.74 25.66
C GLY A 608 -15.79 -6.38 24.99
N ASN A 609 -14.81 -5.47 24.99
CA ASN A 609 -14.93 -4.14 24.37
C ASN A 609 -13.81 -3.80 23.36
N ASP A 610 -12.92 -4.72 22.98
CA ASP A 610 -11.82 -4.50 22.03
C ASP A 610 -11.36 -5.85 21.41
N PHE A 611 -11.07 -6.03 20.11
CA PHE A 611 -11.04 -5.13 18.95
C PHE A 611 -11.63 -5.83 17.69
N HIS A 612 -12.40 -5.12 16.84
CA HIS A 612 -12.83 -5.64 15.55
C HIS A 612 -11.98 -5.12 14.38
N ASN A 613 -11.58 -6.05 13.52
CA ASN A 613 -10.92 -5.75 12.26
C ASN A 613 -11.92 -5.82 11.10
N ASN A 614 -12.76 -4.79 10.97
CA ASN A 614 -13.70 -4.66 9.85
C ASN A 614 -13.04 -4.28 8.50
N LEU A 615 -11.70 -4.37 8.41
CA LEU A 615 -10.90 -3.93 7.26
C LEU A 615 -10.00 -5.05 6.68
N ALA A 616 -9.51 -5.99 7.50
CA ALA A 616 -8.68 -7.10 7.03
C ALA A 616 -9.53 -8.24 6.44
N ARG A 617 -10.19 -7.94 5.33
CA ARG A 617 -10.88 -8.93 4.50
C ARG A 617 -9.87 -9.91 3.93
N VAL A 618 -9.80 -11.10 4.49
CA VAL A 618 -8.97 -12.17 3.90
C VAL A 618 -9.58 -12.54 2.55
N SER A 619 -8.76 -12.51 1.50
CA SER A 619 -9.09 -13.04 0.18
C SER A 619 -8.22 -14.25 -0.10
N PHE A 620 -8.85 -15.41 -0.33
CA PHE A 620 -8.16 -16.65 -0.69
C PHE A 620 -8.14 -16.84 -2.21
N SER A 621 -7.09 -17.53 -2.69
CA SER A 621 -6.98 -18.02 -4.07
C SER A 621 -6.50 -19.48 -4.06
N PHE A 622 -7.38 -20.43 -4.41
CA PHE A 622 -6.96 -21.81 -4.68
C PHE A 622 -6.31 -21.91 -6.06
N GLN A 623 -5.09 -22.44 -6.14
CA GLN A 623 -4.50 -22.85 -7.42
C GLN A 623 -5.13 -24.19 -7.86
N ASN A 624 -5.21 -24.42 -9.18
CA ASN A 624 -5.85 -25.63 -9.72
C ASN A 624 -5.31 -26.95 -9.15
N THR A 625 -3.98 -27.07 -9.05
CA THR A 625 -3.33 -28.25 -8.44
C THR A 625 -3.74 -28.46 -6.99
N GLN A 626 -4.08 -27.42 -6.25
CA GLN A 626 -4.59 -27.51 -4.88
C GLN A 626 -6.09 -27.82 -4.87
N TYR A 627 -6.87 -27.20 -5.77
CA TYR A 627 -8.29 -27.50 -5.94
C TYR A 627 -8.51 -29.00 -6.24
N ILE A 628 -7.73 -29.55 -7.17
CA ILE A 628 -7.76 -30.99 -7.52
C ILE A 628 -7.19 -31.84 -6.38
N ASN A 629 -5.96 -31.60 -5.92
CA ASN A 629 -5.24 -32.54 -5.03
C ASN A 629 -5.55 -32.38 -3.53
N ARG A 630 -6.07 -31.22 -3.09
CA ARG A 630 -6.38 -30.93 -1.67
C ARG A 630 -7.88 -30.78 -1.41
N ALA A 631 -8.65 -30.22 -2.35
CA ALA A 631 -10.11 -30.13 -2.26
C ALA A 631 -10.85 -31.25 -3.02
N GLU A 632 -10.16 -32.26 -3.55
CA GLU A 632 -10.73 -33.37 -4.34
C GLU A 632 -11.48 -32.91 -5.62
N GLY A 633 -11.18 -31.73 -6.14
CA GLY A 633 -11.93 -31.10 -7.23
C GLY A 633 -13.36 -30.65 -6.83
N LYS A 634 -13.68 -30.63 -5.53
CA LYS A 634 -15.01 -30.29 -4.98
C LYS A 634 -15.03 -28.88 -4.42
N LEU A 635 -15.91 -28.04 -4.98
CA LEU A 635 -16.14 -26.66 -4.58
C LEU A 635 -16.43 -26.52 -3.07
N LEU A 636 -17.28 -27.40 -2.52
CA LEU A 636 -17.66 -27.38 -1.10
C LEU A 636 -16.50 -27.72 -0.16
N ASN A 637 -15.56 -28.58 -0.58
CA ASN A 637 -14.36 -28.88 0.21
C ASN A 637 -13.38 -27.70 0.22
N ALA A 638 -13.24 -27.01 -0.91
CA ALA A 638 -12.40 -25.80 -1.01
C ALA A 638 -12.93 -24.70 -0.07
N ILE A 639 -14.25 -24.48 -0.05
CA ILE A 639 -14.91 -23.53 0.86
C ILE A 639 -14.71 -23.92 2.32
N ALA A 640 -14.96 -25.19 2.66
CA ALA A 640 -14.75 -25.72 4.01
C ALA A 640 -13.30 -25.50 4.51
N GLN A 641 -12.30 -25.73 3.66
CA GLN A 641 -10.90 -25.51 4.03
C GLN A 641 -10.59 -24.04 4.32
N MET A 642 -11.03 -23.09 3.48
CA MET A 642 -10.86 -21.64 3.75
C MET A 642 -11.53 -21.23 5.07
N GLU A 643 -12.81 -21.60 5.23
CA GLU A 643 -13.58 -21.24 6.41
C GLU A 643 -12.96 -21.82 7.69
N ASN A 644 -12.43 -23.05 7.65
CA ASN A 644 -11.78 -23.63 8.82
C ASN A 644 -10.48 -22.90 9.18
N HIS A 645 -9.64 -22.53 8.21
CA HIS A 645 -8.41 -21.79 8.50
C HIS A 645 -8.69 -20.40 9.11
N VAL A 646 -9.74 -19.71 8.65
CA VAL A 646 -10.22 -18.47 9.29
C VAL A 646 -10.81 -18.76 10.67
N ASN A 647 -11.57 -19.85 10.86
CA ASN A 647 -12.17 -20.24 12.14
C ASN A 647 -11.10 -20.57 13.20
N GLU A 648 -10.02 -21.27 12.82
CA GLU A 648 -8.90 -21.60 13.70
C GLU A 648 -8.06 -20.36 14.02
N THR A 649 -7.76 -19.52 13.03
CA THR A 649 -7.03 -18.25 13.23
C THR A 649 -7.82 -17.30 14.11
N ASP A 650 -9.13 -17.13 13.86
CA ASP A 650 -10.01 -16.27 14.65
C ASP A 650 -10.11 -16.73 16.11
N TYR A 651 -10.09 -18.03 16.40
CA TYR A 651 -10.06 -18.52 17.78
C TYR A 651 -8.78 -18.08 18.50
N LEU A 652 -7.61 -18.41 17.94
CA LEU A 652 -6.30 -18.12 18.56
C LEU A 652 -6.07 -16.61 18.75
N TRP A 653 -6.45 -15.83 17.74
CA TRP A 653 -6.28 -14.39 17.76
C TRP A 653 -7.29 -13.71 18.69
N ALA A 654 -8.56 -14.14 18.70
CA ALA A 654 -9.54 -13.63 19.65
C ALA A 654 -9.07 -13.86 21.09
N GLN A 655 -8.64 -15.09 21.42
CA GLN A 655 -8.16 -15.43 22.75
C GLN A 655 -6.98 -14.56 23.21
N LYS A 656 -5.94 -14.41 22.38
CA LYS A 656 -4.66 -13.81 22.79
C LYS A 656 -4.50 -12.33 22.47
N THR A 657 -5.40 -11.74 21.67
CA THR A 657 -5.31 -10.31 21.26
C THR A 657 -6.63 -9.56 21.27
N GLY A 658 -7.77 -10.22 21.47
CA GLY A 658 -9.11 -9.66 21.26
C GLY A 658 -9.50 -9.46 19.79
N LEU A 659 -8.63 -9.80 18.84
CA LEU A 659 -8.82 -9.53 17.42
C LEU A 659 -9.66 -10.61 16.73
N ARG A 660 -10.68 -10.16 16.00
CA ARG A 660 -11.54 -11.02 15.18
C ARG A 660 -11.18 -10.95 13.68
N TRP A 661 -11.42 -12.03 12.97
CA TRP A 661 -11.18 -12.19 11.53
C TRP A 661 -12.47 -12.55 10.79
N ASP A 662 -12.76 -11.86 9.69
CA ASP A 662 -13.89 -12.18 8.81
C ASP A 662 -13.47 -12.43 7.35
N LEU A 663 -14.22 -13.31 6.69
CA LEU A 663 -14.03 -13.63 5.29
C LEU A 663 -14.82 -12.64 4.44
N GLY A 664 -14.10 -11.69 3.83
CA GLY A 664 -14.68 -10.66 2.95
C GLY A 664 -14.99 -11.16 1.55
N ARG A 665 -14.07 -11.93 0.96
CA ARG A 665 -14.16 -12.43 -0.42
C ARG A 665 -13.40 -13.74 -0.53
N ALA A 666 -13.86 -14.67 -1.34
CA ALA A 666 -13.14 -15.88 -1.70
C ALA A 666 -13.07 -16.03 -3.22
N LEU A 667 -11.91 -16.39 -3.74
CA LEU A 667 -11.68 -16.64 -5.16
C LEU A 667 -11.19 -18.07 -5.36
N ILE A 668 -11.85 -18.82 -6.25
CA ILE A 668 -11.48 -20.20 -6.59
C ILE A 668 -11.08 -20.22 -8.06
N ASN A 669 -9.81 -20.53 -8.32
CA ASN A 669 -9.25 -20.54 -9.66
C ASN A 669 -9.23 -21.98 -10.21
N VAL A 670 -9.95 -22.20 -11.31
CA VAL A 670 -10.23 -23.53 -11.88
C VAL A 670 -9.58 -23.63 -13.26
N PHE A 671 -8.38 -24.21 -13.32
CA PHE A 671 -7.68 -24.50 -14.58
C PHE A 671 -7.74 -25.99 -14.94
N GLY A 672 -7.10 -26.38 -16.05
CA GLY A 672 -6.96 -27.78 -16.46
C GLY A 672 -7.79 -28.16 -17.69
N THR A 673 -7.19 -28.98 -18.54
CA THR A 673 -7.78 -29.58 -19.74
C THR A 673 -8.78 -30.71 -19.40
N PRO A 674 -9.70 -31.09 -20.30
CA PRO A 674 -10.80 -32.02 -19.99
C PRO A 674 -10.41 -33.44 -19.54
N ASP A 675 -9.16 -33.90 -19.78
CA ASP A 675 -8.84 -35.33 -19.84
C ASP A 675 -8.03 -35.90 -18.64
N ASP A 676 -7.52 -35.09 -17.72
CA ASP A 676 -6.51 -35.51 -16.72
C ASP A 676 -7.07 -36.20 -15.44
N ALA A 677 -8.23 -36.87 -15.53
CA ALA A 677 -8.96 -37.43 -14.38
C ALA A 677 -8.88 -38.97 -14.26
N SER A 678 -7.69 -39.55 -14.03
CA SER A 678 -7.60 -40.95 -13.57
C SER A 678 -6.32 -41.28 -12.78
N GLY A 679 -6.45 -41.54 -11.46
CA GLY A 679 -5.38 -42.08 -10.61
C GLY A 679 -5.75 -42.14 -9.11
N PRO A 680 -5.45 -43.23 -8.37
CA PRO A 680 -5.81 -43.34 -6.95
C PRO A 680 -4.77 -42.78 -5.95
N ARG A 681 -5.29 -42.42 -4.77
CA ARG A 681 -4.69 -41.79 -3.55
C ARG A 681 -3.33 -42.35 -3.06
N PRO A 682 -2.51 -41.55 -2.34
CA PRO A 682 -2.57 -41.59 -0.86
C PRO A 682 -2.51 -40.21 -0.13
N SER A 683 -2.27 -40.21 1.19
CA SER A 683 -2.78 -39.25 2.19
C SER A 683 -2.01 -37.94 2.41
N ALA A 684 -2.68 -36.99 3.06
CA ALA A 684 -2.15 -35.68 3.43
C ALA A 684 -1.23 -35.71 4.66
N ILE A 685 -0.12 -34.98 4.56
CA ILE A 685 0.42 -34.16 5.65
C ILE A 685 0.81 -32.84 4.98
N ASP A 686 0.31 -31.73 5.52
CA ASP A 686 0.89 -30.39 5.44
C ASP A 686 1.61 -29.93 4.14
N SER A 687 0.97 -29.02 3.39
CA SER A 687 1.58 -27.90 2.62
C SER A 687 0.59 -27.39 1.58
N SER A 688 0.13 -26.15 1.73
CA SER A 688 -0.74 -25.48 0.77
C SER A 688 -0.42 -23.99 0.72
N ASN A 689 0.24 -23.57 -0.36
CA ASN A 689 0.58 -22.16 -0.62
C ASN A 689 -0.69 -21.35 -0.91
N PHE A 690 -1.12 -20.52 0.03
CA PHE A 690 -2.21 -19.56 -0.17
C PHE A 690 -1.67 -18.14 -0.31
N SER A 691 -2.29 -17.30 -1.15
CA SER A 691 -2.07 -15.86 -1.14
C SER A 691 -3.17 -15.16 -0.36
N ILE A 692 -2.78 -14.21 0.50
CA ILE A 692 -3.68 -13.32 1.25
C ILE A 692 -3.48 -11.91 0.70
N ASN A 693 -4.59 -11.22 0.38
CA ASN A 693 -4.54 -9.85 -0.11
C ASN A 693 -5.20 -8.91 0.92
N PHE A 694 -4.41 -8.08 1.60
CA PHE A 694 -4.93 -7.03 2.49
C PHE A 694 -5.31 -5.81 1.64
N GLN A 695 -6.61 -5.60 1.43
CA GLN A 695 -7.09 -4.47 0.63
C GLN A 695 -7.32 -3.24 1.52
N ASP A 696 -6.38 -2.28 1.49
CA ASP A 696 -6.66 -0.93 2.00
C ASP A 696 -7.75 -0.28 1.12
N PRO A 697 -8.86 0.22 1.70
CA PRO A 697 -9.89 0.92 0.94
C PRO A 697 -9.46 2.28 0.35
N ARG A 698 -8.18 2.70 0.39
CA ARG A 698 -7.82 4.06 -0.03
C ARG A 698 -6.53 4.36 -0.79
N ASN A 699 -5.51 3.49 -0.90
CA ASN A 699 -4.54 3.49 -2.01
C ASN A 699 -3.58 2.28 -1.97
N GLY A 700 -3.40 1.59 -3.11
CA GLY A 700 -2.47 0.47 -3.19
C GLY A 700 -1.00 0.88 -3.09
N GLY A 701 -0.25 0.26 -2.18
CA GLY A 701 1.19 0.48 -1.99
C GLY A 701 1.96 -0.81 -1.67
N TYR A 702 3.24 -0.85 -2.03
CA TYR A 702 4.15 -1.97 -1.78
C TYR A 702 5.21 -1.59 -0.73
N CYS A 703 5.56 -2.53 0.15
CA CYS A 703 6.66 -2.40 1.13
C CYS A 703 7.62 -3.60 1.01
N TRP A 704 8.91 -3.38 1.30
CA TRP A 704 9.97 -4.40 1.30
C TRP A 704 10.73 -4.36 2.65
N GLY A 705 11.24 -5.52 3.09
CA GLY A 705 12.15 -5.64 4.23
C GLY A 705 11.71 -6.68 5.28
N GLY A 706 12.68 -7.36 5.89
CA GLY A 706 12.48 -8.31 6.99
C GLY A 706 13.45 -8.04 8.15
N GLY A 707 13.06 -8.43 9.37
CA GLY A 707 13.89 -8.37 10.58
C GLY A 707 14.17 -6.97 11.15
N ASP A 708 13.45 -6.58 12.22
CA ASP A 708 13.60 -5.36 13.06
C ASP A 708 13.68 -3.97 12.37
N TRP A 709 13.77 -3.88 11.03
CA TRP A 709 13.94 -2.65 10.27
C TRP A 709 12.94 -2.53 9.12
N VAL A 710 11.80 -1.85 9.33
CA VAL A 710 10.92 -1.43 8.24
C VAL A 710 10.33 -0.04 8.52
N GLY A 711 10.61 0.91 7.62
CA GLY A 711 9.91 2.18 7.53
C GLY A 711 9.42 2.40 6.10
N CYS A 712 8.11 2.57 5.92
CA CYS A 712 7.52 3.00 4.64
C CYS A 712 6.99 4.43 4.80
N VAL A 713 7.19 5.27 3.78
CA VAL A 713 6.84 6.69 3.80
C VAL A 713 5.54 6.93 3.03
N ALA A 714 4.40 6.75 3.69
CA ALA A 714 3.09 7.36 3.41
C ALA A 714 2.00 6.65 4.26
N ASN A 715 0.95 7.40 4.61
CA ASN A 715 -0.16 7.05 5.50
C ASN A 715 -0.64 5.57 5.52
N TYR A 716 -0.44 4.92 6.67
CA TYR A 716 -1.21 3.78 7.23
C TYR A 716 -1.40 2.52 6.35
N THR A 717 -0.33 1.74 6.18
CA THR A 717 -0.41 0.34 5.70
C THR A 717 -0.05 -0.65 6.81
N LEU A 718 -0.64 -1.84 6.80
CA LEU A 718 -0.36 -2.89 7.80
C LEU A 718 1.13 -3.30 7.78
N ASN A 719 1.74 -3.38 8.97
CA ASN A 719 3.17 -3.61 9.12
C ASN A 719 3.55 -5.07 8.77
N TRP A 720 4.67 -5.29 8.08
CA TRP A 720 5.13 -6.62 7.61
C TRP A 720 5.08 -7.71 8.70
N GLY A 721 5.50 -7.37 9.92
CA GLY A 721 5.45 -8.29 11.06
C GLY A 721 4.04 -8.69 11.51
N PHE A 722 2.98 -7.94 11.17
CA PHE A 722 1.60 -8.36 11.40
C PHE A 722 1.19 -9.44 10.39
N SER A 723 1.40 -9.17 9.09
CA SER A 723 1.14 -10.14 8.02
C SER A 723 1.96 -11.42 8.14
N HIS A 724 3.18 -11.34 8.68
CA HIS A 724 4.07 -12.48 8.92
C HIS A 724 3.49 -13.46 9.95
N GLU A 725 3.06 -12.98 11.13
CA GLU A 725 2.48 -13.81 12.19
C GLU A 725 1.10 -14.38 11.81
N VAL A 726 0.33 -13.62 11.01
CA VAL A 726 -0.93 -14.12 10.41
C VAL A 726 -0.64 -15.23 9.39
N GLY A 727 0.46 -15.12 8.65
CA GLY A 727 0.95 -16.16 7.75
C GLY A 727 1.23 -17.48 8.45
N HIS A 728 2.00 -17.48 9.54
CA HIS A 728 2.29 -18.69 10.33
C HIS A 728 1.01 -19.43 10.78
N ASN A 729 0.03 -18.68 11.29
CA ASN A 729 -1.26 -19.24 11.75
C ASN A 729 -2.12 -19.77 10.59
N MET A 730 -1.95 -19.25 9.37
CA MET A 730 -2.57 -19.75 8.14
C MET A 730 -1.74 -20.86 7.44
N GLY A 731 -0.66 -21.34 8.08
CA GLY A 731 0.15 -22.46 7.62
C GLY A 731 1.38 -22.11 6.76
N LEU A 732 1.79 -20.84 6.76
CA LEU A 732 2.96 -20.35 6.02
C LEU A 732 4.19 -20.30 6.96
N GLY A 733 4.94 -21.41 7.09
CA GLY A 733 6.12 -21.53 7.98
C GLY A 733 7.47 -21.11 7.37
N HIS A 734 8.60 -21.48 7.99
CA HIS A 734 9.96 -21.34 7.42
C HIS A 734 10.76 -22.65 7.58
N GLY A 735 11.68 -22.94 6.66
CA GLY A 735 12.71 -23.98 6.86
C GLY A 735 13.88 -23.48 7.74
N GLU A 736 14.64 -24.40 8.35
CA GLU A 736 15.84 -24.03 9.09
C GLU A 736 16.89 -23.38 8.17
N GLN A 737 17.37 -22.19 8.60
CA GLN A 737 18.40 -21.32 8.00
C GLN A 737 17.92 -20.25 6.99
N ALA A 738 17.99 -19.00 7.48
CA ALA A 738 17.91 -17.71 6.80
C ALA A 738 16.58 -17.34 6.11
N ASP A 739 16.00 -16.21 6.53
CA ASP A 739 14.85 -15.54 5.93
C ASP A 739 15.04 -15.30 4.42
N ASN A 740 14.62 -16.26 3.58
CA ASN A 740 14.48 -16.09 2.15
C ASN A 740 13.13 -16.65 1.69
N ALA A 741 12.46 -15.92 0.81
CA ALA A 741 11.01 -16.00 0.59
C ALA A 741 10.48 -17.27 -0.12
N ASN A 742 11.28 -18.34 -0.22
CA ASN A 742 11.06 -19.44 -1.15
C ASN A 742 10.83 -20.82 -0.50
N GLN A 743 10.98 -21.00 0.82
CA GLN A 743 10.79 -22.29 1.48
C GLN A 743 10.04 -22.19 2.81
N MET A 744 8.73 -22.46 2.75
CA MET A 744 7.81 -22.47 3.88
C MET A 744 7.35 -23.90 4.18
N GLN A 745 7.85 -24.53 5.26
CA GLN A 745 7.52 -25.92 5.62
C GLN A 745 7.38 -26.10 7.14
N THR A 746 6.25 -25.64 7.70
CA THR A 746 5.40 -26.34 8.70
C THR A 746 4.36 -25.36 9.30
N PRO A 747 3.10 -25.78 9.54
CA PRO A 747 2.00 -24.93 9.99
C PRO A 747 1.92 -24.98 11.51
N GLY A 748 2.45 -23.94 12.15
CA GLY A 748 2.26 -23.70 13.58
C GLY A 748 1.05 -22.81 13.81
N THR A 749 -0.10 -23.38 14.14
CA THR A 749 -1.22 -22.62 14.73
C THR A 749 -0.89 -22.29 16.19
N GLN A 750 0.08 -21.40 16.39
CA GLN A 750 0.60 -20.96 17.68
C GLN A 750 0.93 -19.46 17.61
N LEU A 751 0.18 -18.65 18.37
CA LEU A 751 0.51 -17.22 18.55
C LEU A 751 1.15 -17.03 19.92
N GLY A 752 2.49 -17.00 19.95
CA GLY A 752 3.24 -16.84 21.19
C GLY A 752 2.88 -15.54 21.94
N ASN A 753 2.92 -15.59 23.27
CA ASN A 753 2.57 -14.48 24.17
C ASN A 753 3.28 -13.14 23.83
N MET A 754 4.51 -13.19 23.30
CA MET A 754 5.26 -11.98 22.90
C MET A 754 4.74 -11.40 21.57
N GLN A 755 4.41 -12.27 20.61
CA GLN A 755 3.90 -11.92 19.29
C GLN A 755 2.52 -11.28 19.41
N ALA A 756 1.60 -11.93 20.15
CA ALA A 756 0.27 -11.41 20.46
C ALA A 756 0.34 -9.97 20.98
N ARG A 757 1.11 -9.74 22.04
CA ARG A 757 1.21 -8.42 22.69
C ARG A 757 1.89 -7.36 21.81
N LYS A 758 2.97 -7.71 21.09
CA LYS A 758 3.61 -6.79 20.12
C LYS A 758 2.63 -6.37 19.02
N THR A 759 1.77 -7.29 18.58
CA THR A 759 0.73 -7.03 17.59
C THR A 759 -0.35 -6.10 18.14
N THR A 760 -0.93 -6.39 19.32
CA THR A 760 -1.92 -5.52 19.99
C THR A 760 -1.38 -4.08 20.18
N ALA A 761 -0.16 -3.92 20.70
CA ALA A 761 0.43 -2.59 20.91
C ALA A 761 0.69 -1.81 19.60
N ARG A 762 1.04 -2.50 18.49
CA ARG A 762 1.19 -1.89 17.17
C ARG A 762 -0.16 -1.45 16.59
N LEU A 763 -1.21 -2.25 16.78
CA LEU A 763 -2.57 -1.92 16.34
C LEU A 763 -3.18 -0.78 17.17
N GLN A 764 -2.82 -0.62 18.43
CA GLN A 764 -3.28 0.53 19.24
C GLN A 764 -2.55 1.84 18.91
N LYS A 765 -1.33 1.79 18.36
CA LYS A 765 -0.52 2.98 18.09
C LYS A 765 -0.99 3.76 16.85
N GLY A 766 -2.07 4.52 17.02
CA GLY A 766 -2.58 5.47 16.02
C GLY A 766 -3.47 4.87 14.94
N SER A 767 -4.07 3.69 15.16
CA SER A 767 -4.99 3.09 14.20
C SER A 767 -6.42 3.62 14.30
N LYS A 768 -7.25 3.18 13.35
CA LYS A 768 -8.70 3.36 13.33
C LYS A 768 -9.46 2.04 13.59
N PHE A 769 -8.78 0.98 14.06
CA PHE A 769 -9.46 -0.26 14.43
C PHE A 769 -10.39 0.06 15.61
N ARG A 770 -11.64 -0.39 15.53
CA ARG A 770 -12.67 -0.08 16.53
C ARG A 770 -13.08 -1.35 17.27
N PRO A 771 -13.45 -1.26 18.55
CA PRO A 771 -14.20 -2.26 19.28
C PRO A 771 -15.26 -3.02 18.49
N ALA A 772 -15.50 -4.27 18.89
CA ALA A 772 -16.87 -4.76 18.93
C ALA A 772 -17.11 -5.54 20.23
N LYS A 773 -18.36 -5.95 20.38
CA LYS A 773 -18.92 -6.53 21.59
C LYS A 773 -18.41 -7.95 21.85
N ALA A 774 -18.29 -8.26 23.15
CA ALA A 774 -18.18 -9.59 23.77
C ALA A 774 -18.68 -10.76 22.90
N VAL A 775 -17.84 -11.80 22.79
CA VAL A 775 -18.14 -13.01 22.02
C VAL A 775 -19.03 -13.93 22.84
N LEU A 776 -20.20 -14.31 22.32
CA LEU A 776 -21.12 -15.26 22.97
C LEU A 776 -20.72 -16.74 22.80
N ALA A 777 -19.53 -17.02 22.27
CA ALA A 777 -19.04 -18.37 21.99
C ALA A 777 -17.98 -18.79 23.01
N PRO A 778 -17.84 -20.09 23.31
CA PRO A 778 -16.81 -20.62 24.21
C PRO A 778 -15.41 -20.11 23.88
N MET A 779 -14.73 -19.59 24.90
CA MET A 779 -13.34 -19.15 24.89
C MET A 779 -12.67 -19.69 26.15
N LEU A 780 -11.36 -19.94 26.11
CA LEU A 780 -10.58 -20.27 27.30
C LEU A 780 -9.85 -18.99 27.79
N PRO A 781 -9.72 -18.74 29.11
CA PRO A 781 -8.94 -17.61 29.62
C PRO A 781 -7.52 -17.57 29.06
N ALA A 782 -7.02 -16.37 28.78
CA ALA A 782 -5.67 -16.16 28.27
C ALA A 782 -4.67 -16.04 29.43
N ALA A 783 -4.00 -17.15 29.75
CA ALA A 783 -2.89 -17.16 30.70
C ALA A 783 -1.56 -16.71 30.05
N PHE A 784 -0.78 -15.91 30.78
CA PHE A 784 0.56 -15.46 30.40
C PHE A 784 1.62 -16.01 31.37
N LYS A 785 2.90 -15.72 31.10
CA LYS A 785 4.02 -16.26 31.89
C LYS A 785 4.50 -15.25 32.92
N ASP A 786 4.57 -15.69 34.18
CA ASP A 786 5.05 -14.89 35.30
C ASP A 786 6.51 -15.15 35.65
N TYR A 787 7.10 -14.15 36.30
CA TYR A 787 8.50 -14.12 36.69
C TYR A 787 8.66 -13.52 38.10
N ALA A 788 9.54 -14.13 38.91
CA ALA A 788 9.94 -13.60 40.20
C ALA A 788 11.42 -13.89 40.50
N THR A 789 12.00 -13.18 41.48
CA THR A 789 13.35 -13.44 41.98
C THR A 789 13.37 -13.35 43.50
N VAL A 790 14.00 -14.32 44.17
CA VAL A 790 13.98 -14.44 45.63
C VAL A 790 15.32 -14.95 46.16
N PHE A 791 15.61 -14.70 47.43
CA PHE A 791 16.79 -15.23 48.10
C PHE A 791 16.50 -16.55 48.81
N SER A 792 17.52 -17.39 49.00
CA SER A 792 17.46 -18.80 49.47
C SER A 792 16.85 -19.05 50.86
N ASN A 793 16.43 -18.00 51.57
CA ASN A 793 15.79 -18.04 52.88
C ASN A 793 14.67 -16.97 53.01
N ALA A 794 14.18 -16.45 51.88
CA ALA A 794 13.16 -15.40 51.81
C ALA A 794 11.93 -15.89 51.04
N THR A 795 10.80 -15.19 51.20
CA THR A 795 9.56 -15.44 50.44
C THR A 795 9.38 -14.41 49.34
N ALA A 796 8.61 -14.76 48.31
CA ALA A 796 8.21 -13.83 47.25
C ALA A 796 6.69 -13.92 47.00
N ASP A 797 6.05 -12.75 46.91
CA ASP A 797 4.63 -12.63 46.57
C ASP A 797 4.46 -12.43 45.05
N ILE A 798 3.59 -13.22 44.43
CA ILE A 798 3.39 -13.31 42.99
C ILE A 798 1.90 -13.07 42.69
N THR A 799 1.59 -12.12 41.81
CA THR A 799 0.21 -11.78 41.41
C THR A 799 -0.06 -12.24 39.97
N PRO A 800 -0.33 -13.54 39.73
CA PRO A 800 -0.32 -14.11 38.38
C PRO A 800 -1.39 -13.50 37.47
N LEU A 801 -2.60 -13.28 37.98
CA LEU A 801 -3.71 -12.71 37.20
C LEU A 801 -3.45 -11.28 36.67
N ALA A 802 -2.36 -10.62 37.06
CA ALA A 802 -2.10 -9.22 36.72
C ALA A 802 -1.65 -8.99 35.26
N ASN A 803 -1.42 -10.05 34.49
CA ASN A 803 -1.17 -10.04 33.05
C ASN A 803 -2.14 -10.92 32.24
N ASP A 804 -3.06 -11.62 32.92
CA ASP A 804 -4.09 -12.50 32.36
C ASP A 804 -5.41 -11.75 32.07
N TYR A 805 -6.25 -12.32 31.20
CA TYR A 805 -7.62 -11.83 30.95
C TYR A 805 -8.48 -12.92 30.28
N ASP A 806 -9.80 -12.69 30.17
CA ASP A 806 -10.64 -13.42 29.21
C ASP A 806 -11.08 -12.49 28.06
N ALA A 807 -11.06 -13.01 26.83
CA ALA A 807 -11.44 -12.28 25.63
C ALA A 807 -12.98 -12.15 25.45
N ASN A 808 -13.79 -12.96 26.14
CA ASN A 808 -15.23 -12.95 26.00
C ASN A 808 -15.93 -11.86 26.86
N GLY A 809 -15.32 -11.39 27.96
CA GLY A 809 -15.96 -10.50 28.94
C GLY A 809 -15.85 -10.95 30.40
N ASP A 810 -15.57 -12.23 30.65
CA ASP A 810 -15.78 -12.86 31.95
C ASP A 810 -14.69 -12.55 32.99
N THR A 811 -15.07 -12.63 34.27
CA THR A 811 -14.19 -12.33 35.40
C THR A 811 -13.33 -13.55 35.74
N ILE A 812 -12.00 -13.39 35.65
CA ILE A 812 -11.05 -14.46 35.93
C ILE A 812 -10.65 -14.57 37.40
N SER A 813 -10.30 -15.77 37.84
CA SER A 813 -9.75 -16.08 39.17
C SER A 813 -8.77 -17.26 39.12
N ILE A 814 -7.93 -17.42 40.14
CA ILE A 814 -7.11 -18.64 40.29
C ILE A 814 -8.01 -19.77 40.80
N ASP A 815 -7.99 -20.91 40.12
CA ASP A 815 -8.68 -22.15 40.49
C ASP A 815 -7.80 -23.04 41.38
N THR A 816 -6.63 -23.41 40.85
CA THR A 816 -5.67 -24.34 41.46
C THR A 816 -4.24 -23.89 41.19
N PHE A 817 -3.28 -24.41 41.95
CA PHE A 817 -1.85 -24.16 41.76
C PHE A 817 -1.03 -25.30 42.37
N ASP A 818 0.20 -25.48 41.89
CA ASP A 818 1.13 -26.47 42.43
C ASP A 818 1.63 -26.00 43.81
N ALA A 819 1.21 -26.68 44.88
CA ALA A 819 1.61 -26.34 46.25
C ALA A 819 3.09 -26.67 46.55
N ILE A 820 3.70 -27.54 45.75
CA ILE A 820 5.13 -27.87 45.75
C ILE A 820 5.66 -27.63 44.35
N THR A 821 6.78 -26.91 44.23
CA THR A 821 7.38 -26.54 42.94
C THR A 821 8.30 -27.63 42.39
N ALA A 822 8.78 -27.47 41.15
CA ALA A 822 9.66 -28.43 40.47
C ALA A 822 10.93 -28.76 41.28
N GLU A 823 11.51 -27.76 41.96
CA GLU A 823 12.72 -27.89 42.78
C GLU A 823 12.42 -27.95 44.29
N GLY A 824 11.21 -28.36 44.67
CA GLY A 824 10.84 -28.69 46.06
C GLY A 824 10.53 -27.50 46.98
N GLY A 825 10.43 -26.28 46.43
CA GLY A 825 9.87 -25.12 47.13
C GLY A 825 8.38 -25.29 47.43
N THR A 826 7.84 -24.39 48.27
CA THR A 826 6.43 -24.42 48.70
C THR A 826 5.69 -23.17 48.24
N VAL A 827 4.44 -23.33 47.82
CA VAL A 827 3.55 -22.23 47.41
C VAL A 827 2.30 -22.23 48.28
N THR A 828 1.87 -21.05 48.71
CA THR A 828 0.60 -20.84 49.42
C THR A 828 -0.17 -19.69 48.77
N ARG A 829 -1.50 -19.65 48.94
CA ARG A 829 -2.36 -18.60 48.36
C ARG A 829 -2.93 -17.68 49.43
N ASN A 830 -2.89 -16.38 49.17
CA ASN A 830 -3.52 -15.34 49.98
C ASN A 830 -4.30 -14.38 49.05
N GLY A 831 -5.63 -14.50 49.02
CA GLY A 831 -6.45 -13.83 47.99
C GLY A 831 -6.01 -14.26 46.60
N ASP A 832 -5.78 -13.31 45.70
CA ASP A 832 -5.29 -13.58 44.32
C ASP A 832 -3.76 -13.44 44.19
N THR A 833 -3.05 -13.54 45.31
CA THR A 833 -1.58 -13.59 45.37
C THR A 833 -1.13 -14.99 45.78
N LEU A 834 -0.07 -15.49 45.12
CA LEU A 834 0.63 -16.72 45.45
C LEU A 834 1.96 -16.37 46.11
N GLN A 835 2.19 -16.86 47.33
CA GLN A 835 3.43 -16.68 48.08
C GLN A 835 4.31 -17.92 47.94
N TYR A 836 5.50 -17.75 47.37
CA TYR A 836 6.52 -18.78 47.20
C TYR A 836 7.59 -18.73 48.30
N THR A 837 8.05 -19.90 48.73
CA THR A 837 9.23 -20.10 49.57
C THR A 837 10.13 -21.17 48.94
N PRO A 838 11.43 -20.92 48.67
CA PRO A 838 12.32 -21.91 48.08
C PRO A 838 12.61 -23.08 49.02
N GLN A 839 13.04 -24.21 48.45
CA GLN A 839 13.61 -25.29 49.26
C GLN A 839 14.87 -24.79 49.98
N VAL A 840 15.08 -25.23 51.23
CA VAL A 840 16.29 -24.93 52.00
C VAL A 840 17.54 -25.30 51.20
N ASP A 841 18.50 -24.38 51.17
CA ASP A 841 19.78 -24.44 50.44
C ASP A 841 19.69 -24.53 48.89
N PHE A 842 18.50 -24.44 48.29
CA PHE A 842 18.36 -24.46 46.83
C PHE A 842 18.76 -23.12 46.18
N ILE A 843 19.69 -23.18 45.21
CA ILE A 843 20.14 -22.04 44.40
C ILE A 843 20.04 -22.37 42.91
N GLY A 844 19.03 -21.84 42.22
CA GLY A 844 18.78 -22.17 40.83
C GLY A 844 17.51 -21.53 40.28
N THR A 845 17.06 -22.04 39.13
CA THR A 845 15.76 -21.69 38.56
C THR A 845 14.74 -22.70 39.06
N ASP A 846 13.64 -22.22 39.63
CA ASP A 846 12.50 -23.05 40.04
C ASP A 846 11.26 -22.68 39.22
N GLN A 847 10.30 -23.58 39.09
CA GLN A 847 9.10 -23.43 38.25
C GLN A 847 7.90 -24.12 38.88
N PHE A 848 6.72 -23.53 38.66
CA PHE A 848 5.43 -24.11 39.05
C PHE A 848 4.31 -23.57 38.14
N THR A 849 3.12 -24.16 38.22
CA THR A 849 1.95 -23.73 37.44
C THR A 849 0.76 -23.34 38.32
N TYR A 850 -0.10 -22.49 37.76
CA TYR A 850 -1.43 -22.20 38.29
C TYR A 850 -2.47 -22.43 37.19
N THR A 851 -3.72 -22.63 37.59
CA THR A 851 -4.87 -22.66 36.68
C THR A 851 -5.70 -21.42 36.90
N VAL A 852 -5.94 -20.65 35.83
CA VAL A 852 -6.91 -19.54 35.78
C VAL A 852 -8.26 -20.07 35.27
N THR A 853 -9.36 -19.53 35.79
CA THR A 853 -10.73 -19.86 35.38
C THR A 853 -11.62 -18.62 35.34
N ASP A 854 -12.55 -18.59 34.38
CA ASP A 854 -13.69 -17.66 34.29
C ASP A 854 -14.95 -18.16 35.04
N GLY A 855 -14.87 -19.36 35.65
CA GLY A 855 -15.98 -20.07 36.29
C GLY A 855 -16.56 -21.25 35.48
N THR A 856 -16.26 -21.34 34.18
CA THR A 856 -16.68 -22.41 33.26
C THR A 856 -15.48 -23.14 32.64
N TYR A 857 -14.55 -22.38 32.09
CA TYR A 857 -13.37 -22.80 31.35
C TYR A 857 -12.08 -22.56 32.15
N LYS A 858 -11.01 -23.25 31.76
CA LYS A 858 -9.76 -23.29 32.52
C LYS A 858 -8.52 -23.29 31.61
N THR A 859 -7.51 -22.52 31.99
CA THR A 859 -6.20 -22.47 31.31
C THR A 859 -5.08 -22.56 32.34
N VAL A 860 -3.98 -23.23 31.99
CA VAL A 860 -2.79 -23.36 32.86
C VAL A 860 -1.79 -22.25 32.52
N GLY A 861 -1.41 -21.45 33.51
CA GLY A 861 -0.38 -20.41 33.43
C GLY A 861 0.95 -20.85 34.07
N PRO A 862 2.10 -20.60 33.43
CA PRO A 862 3.41 -20.96 33.97
C PRO A 862 4.07 -19.83 34.78
N VAL A 863 4.69 -20.17 35.91
CA VAL A 863 5.48 -19.25 36.74
C VAL A 863 6.95 -19.71 36.78
N GLN A 864 7.89 -18.78 36.60
CA GLN A 864 9.33 -19.04 36.71
C GLN A 864 9.98 -18.16 37.77
N ILE A 865 10.76 -18.78 38.67
CA ILE A 865 11.43 -18.10 39.78
C ILE A 865 12.94 -18.28 39.66
N GLN A 866 13.70 -17.22 39.88
CA GLN A 866 15.15 -17.29 40.09
C GLN A 866 15.43 -17.23 41.60
N VAL A 867 16.08 -18.26 42.15
CA VAL A 867 16.53 -18.29 43.54
C VAL A 867 18.03 -17.93 43.59
N LEU A 868 18.37 -17.00 44.48
CA LEU A 868 19.72 -16.44 44.68
C LEU A 868 20.22 -16.71 46.10
N THR A 869 21.54 -16.75 46.30
CA THR A 869 22.12 -17.01 47.63
C THR A 869 22.18 -15.76 48.52
N THR A 870 22.29 -15.99 49.82
CA THR A 870 22.41 -14.97 50.88
C THR A 870 23.83 -14.83 51.43
N ILE A 871 24.81 -15.56 50.87
CA ILE A 871 26.21 -15.60 51.32
C ILE A 871 26.96 -14.30 50.97
N ASN A 872 27.93 -13.91 51.80
CA ASN A 872 28.92 -12.84 51.57
C ASN A 872 28.35 -11.47 51.19
N ASP A 873 27.45 -10.91 52.01
CA ASP A 873 26.95 -9.53 51.83
C ASP A 873 26.35 -9.26 50.43
N HIS A 874 25.70 -10.29 49.88
CA HIS A 874 25.13 -10.32 48.53
C HIS A 874 26.16 -10.15 47.39
N LEU A 875 27.45 -10.34 47.63
CA LEU A 875 28.49 -10.35 46.60
C LEU A 875 28.27 -11.53 45.62
N ALA A 876 27.95 -11.19 44.38
CA ALA A 876 27.57 -12.12 43.30
C ALA A 876 28.75 -12.50 42.39
N GLY A 877 29.78 -11.65 42.32
CA GLY A 877 31.00 -11.90 41.58
C GLY A 877 32.10 -10.94 42.02
N ALA A 878 33.33 -11.44 42.15
CA ALA A 878 34.50 -10.61 42.41
C ALA A 878 35.71 -11.17 41.66
N TRP A 879 36.31 -10.33 40.81
CA TRP A 879 37.47 -10.67 40.00
C TRP A 879 38.51 -9.60 40.24
N ASP A 880 39.62 -10.04 40.84
CA ASP A 880 40.74 -9.20 41.25
C ASP A 880 41.57 -8.81 40.01
N MET A 881 41.83 -9.80 39.14
CA MET A 881 42.73 -9.85 37.96
C MET A 881 44.13 -10.37 38.28
N GLU A 882 44.62 -10.24 39.50
CA GLU A 882 45.86 -10.87 39.98
C GLU A 882 45.77 -12.41 40.03
N SER A 883 44.56 -12.96 40.16
CA SER A 883 44.34 -14.41 40.15
C SER A 883 44.17 -15.01 38.73
N ALA A 884 44.35 -14.22 37.66
CA ALA A 884 44.15 -14.66 36.28
C ALA A 884 45.20 -15.68 35.82
N SER A 885 44.77 -16.84 35.29
CA SER A 885 45.68 -17.89 34.80
C SER A 885 45.07 -18.75 33.70
N GLY A 886 45.89 -19.21 32.75
CA GLY A 886 45.37 -19.92 31.56
C GLY A 886 44.36 -19.06 30.80
N GLU A 887 43.20 -19.62 30.49
CA GLU A 887 42.10 -18.94 29.80
C GLU A 887 41.03 -18.32 30.73
N PHE A 888 41.28 -18.16 32.04
CA PHE A 888 40.25 -17.65 32.96
C PHE A 888 40.77 -16.83 34.15
N THR A 889 39.92 -15.96 34.71
CA THR A 889 40.12 -15.37 36.03
C THR A 889 39.08 -15.91 37.02
N PRO A 890 39.50 -16.39 38.21
CA PRO A 890 38.61 -17.03 39.16
C PRO A 890 37.69 -16.02 39.85
N ASP A 891 36.54 -16.50 40.31
CA ASP A 891 35.56 -15.69 41.04
C ASP A 891 35.81 -15.86 42.54
N LEU A 892 36.27 -14.79 43.17
CA LEU A 892 36.62 -14.76 44.59
C LEU A 892 35.40 -14.55 45.50
N SER A 893 34.20 -14.31 44.95
CA SER A 893 32.98 -14.20 45.76
C SER A 893 32.52 -15.55 46.35
N GLY A 894 33.00 -16.65 45.77
CA GLY A 894 32.58 -18.03 46.10
C GLY A 894 31.37 -18.53 45.32
N GLN A 895 30.84 -17.77 44.35
CA GLN A 895 29.67 -18.17 43.55
C GLN A 895 30.01 -19.06 42.34
N GLY A 896 31.30 -19.17 41.98
CA GLY A 896 31.77 -19.94 40.83
C GLY A 896 31.55 -19.24 39.49
N ASN A 897 31.30 -17.93 39.49
CA ASN A 897 31.07 -17.11 38.30
C ASN A 897 32.41 -16.72 37.61
N HIS A 898 33.26 -17.72 37.34
CA HIS A 898 34.56 -17.52 36.67
C HIS A 898 34.39 -16.83 35.30
N LEU A 899 35.30 -15.90 34.96
CA LEU A 899 35.31 -15.25 33.65
C LEU A 899 36.31 -15.95 32.73
N TYR A 900 35.86 -16.35 31.55
CA TYR A 900 36.64 -17.10 30.57
C TYR A 900 36.96 -16.26 29.33
N ALA A 901 38.13 -16.50 28.74
CA ALA A 901 38.60 -15.94 27.48
C ALA A 901 39.03 -17.10 26.54
N TYR A 902 38.04 -17.75 25.91
CA TYR A 902 38.26 -18.96 25.13
C TYR A 902 39.32 -18.79 24.02
N GLY A 903 40.35 -19.63 24.03
CA GLY A 903 41.47 -19.57 23.09
C GLY A 903 42.50 -18.47 23.36
N LYS A 904 42.50 -17.85 24.55
CA LYS A 904 43.39 -16.74 24.92
C LYS A 904 44.03 -16.96 26.31
N GLU A 905 45.34 -17.20 26.31
CA GLU A 905 46.15 -17.28 27.53
C GLU A 905 46.31 -15.88 28.16
N LEU A 906 45.58 -15.61 29.25
CA LEU A 906 45.45 -14.32 29.93
C LEU A 906 46.78 -13.74 30.43
N SER A 907 47.74 -14.61 30.79
CA SER A 907 49.05 -14.20 31.31
C SER A 907 49.86 -13.33 30.34
N ASN A 908 49.56 -13.36 29.04
CA ASN A 908 50.20 -12.51 28.03
C ASN A 908 49.68 -11.05 28.02
N TYR A 909 48.66 -10.75 28.82
CA TYR A 909 47.90 -9.49 28.78
C TYR A 909 47.75 -8.83 30.16
N ILE A 910 48.41 -9.40 31.17
CA ILE A 910 48.59 -8.79 32.49
C ILE A 910 49.44 -7.52 32.35
N VAL A 911 49.00 -6.47 33.04
CA VAL A 911 49.62 -5.14 33.11
C VAL A 911 49.60 -4.66 34.57
N GLY A 912 50.23 -3.52 34.87
CA GLY A 912 50.13 -2.94 36.21
C GLY A 912 48.70 -2.47 36.51
N GLY A 913 48.13 -2.92 37.63
CA GLY A 913 46.80 -2.54 38.12
C GLY A 913 46.75 -1.17 38.81
N ILE A 914 45.65 -0.86 39.49
CA ILE A 914 45.61 0.20 40.52
C ILE A 914 46.44 -0.21 41.74
N GLU A 915 46.44 -1.51 42.06
CA GLU A 915 47.35 -2.20 42.98
C GLU A 915 47.62 -3.58 42.38
N GLY A 916 48.88 -4.03 42.35
CA GLY A 916 49.22 -5.35 41.79
C GLY A 916 49.05 -5.44 40.27
N GLU A 917 48.27 -6.42 39.82
CA GLU A 917 48.12 -6.84 38.42
C GLU A 917 46.70 -6.54 37.91
N GLY A 918 46.60 -5.80 36.82
CA GLY A 918 45.37 -5.57 36.06
C GLY A 918 45.43 -6.21 34.68
N LEU A 919 44.36 -6.12 33.90
CA LEU A 919 44.29 -6.73 32.57
C LEU A 919 44.07 -5.71 31.44
N ALA A 920 44.85 -5.81 30.37
CA ALA A 920 44.82 -4.86 29.26
C ALA A 920 43.51 -4.89 28.44
N ILE A 921 42.94 -3.73 28.13
CA ILE A 921 41.60 -3.63 27.48
C ILE A 921 41.58 -3.94 25.95
N PRO A 922 42.61 -3.67 25.12
CA PRO A 922 42.53 -4.02 23.69
C PRO A 922 42.70 -5.52 23.40
N MET A 923 42.82 -6.37 24.43
CA MET A 923 42.55 -7.82 24.36
C MET A 923 41.23 -8.17 23.66
N ILE A 924 40.27 -7.25 23.73
CA ILE A 924 38.84 -7.49 23.55
C ILE A 924 38.33 -6.64 22.39
N ALA A 925 38.65 -7.10 21.18
CA ALA A 925 38.16 -6.51 19.96
C ALA A 925 38.19 -7.52 18.81
N SER A 926 37.19 -8.40 18.76
CA SER A 926 36.98 -9.30 17.62
C SER A 926 35.70 -8.98 16.87
N LYS A 927 35.75 -9.02 15.53
CA LYS A 927 34.57 -9.01 14.66
C LYS A 927 33.72 -10.29 14.76
N ASP A 928 34.26 -11.33 15.38
CA ASP A 928 33.66 -12.66 15.48
C ASP A 928 33.29 -12.95 16.95
N SER A 929 31.98 -13.12 17.20
CA SER A 929 31.37 -13.24 18.54
C SER A 929 31.88 -14.42 19.38
N ALA A 930 32.52 -15.42 18.76
CA ALA A 930 33.14 -16.54 19.45
C ALA A 930 34.55 -16.24 20.00
N LYS A 931 35.06 -15.02 19.77
CA LYS A 931 36.45 -14.60 20.05
C LYS A 931 36.53 -13.25 20.78
N ASP A 932 35.46 -12.86 21.47
CA ASP A 932 35.30 -11.52 22.04
C ASP A 932 34.92 -11.53 23.53
N ALA A 933 35.67 -10.75 24.31
CA ALA A 933 35.51 -10.40 25.73
C ALA A 933 35.73 -11.50 26.79
N LEU A 934 36.18 -11.07 27.97
CA LEU A 934 36.18 -11.87 29.20
C LEU A 934 34.75 -12.01 29.70
N GLY A 935 34.19 -13.21 29.55
CA GLY A 935 32.80 -13.50 29.83
C GLY A 935 32.26 -14.68 29.01
N HIS A 936 31.36 -15.47 29.59
CA HIS A 936 30.87 -16.68 28.95
C HIS A 936 29.53 -16.47 28.23
N LYS A 937 29.41 -17.02 27.01
CA LYS A 937 28.14 -17.25 26.28
C LYS A 937 27.06 -17.97 27.11
N LEU A 938 27.43 -18.68 28.18
CA LEU A 938 26.55 -19.44 29.08
C LEU A 938 26.75 -19.08 30.57
N LEU A 939 27.33 -17.92 30.92
CA LEU A 939 27.27 -17.43 32.32
C LEU A 939 25.79 -17.37 32.70
N PRO A 940 25.33 -18.12 33.72
CA PRO A 940 23.91 -18.17 34.06
C PRO A 940 23.43 -16.80 34.54
N HIS A 941 22.12 -16.61 34.65
CA HIS A 941 21.49 -15.35 35.07
C HIS A 941 21.83 -14.90 36.52
N ARG A 942 22.80 -15.56 37.18
CA ARG A 942 23.26 -15.34 38.56
C ARG A 942 24.13 -14.10 38.79
N LEU A 943 24.29 -13.22 37.79
CA LEU A 943 24.96 -11.91 37.91
C LEU A 943 24.01 -10.73 37.64
N ASP A 944 22.74 -11.01 37.36
CA ASP A 944 21.69 -10.03 37.12
C ASP A 944 20.45 -10.49 37.90
N PRO A 945 20.13 -9.87 39.05
CA PRO A 945 19.06 -10.37 39.92
C PRO A 945 17.67 -9.95 39.44
N GLY A 946 17.53 -9.50 38.19
CA GLY A 946 16.26 -9.36 37.48
C GLY A 946 15.30 -8.37 38.13
N HIS A 947 14.48 -8.81 39.07
CA HIS A 947 13.53 -7.96 39.77
C HIS A 947 14.14 -7.13 40.91
N ASN A 948 15.27 -7.57 41.48
CA ASN A 948 15.85 -6.99 42.69
C ASN A 948 16.96 -5.98 42.38
N SER A 949 17.38 -5.22 43.40
CA SER A 949 18.51 -4.27 43.30
C SER A 949 19.86 -4.94 43.07
N PHE A 950 20.76 -4.22 42.40
CA PHE A 950 22.15 -4.63 42.25
C PHE A 950 23.11 -3.44 42.16
N THR A 951 24.38 -3.73 42.38
CA THR A 951 25.49 -2.79 42.18
C THR A 951 26.60 -3.48 41.42
N ALA A 952 27.22 -2.79 40.47
CA ALA A 952 28.43 -3.27 39.82
C ALA A 952 29.49 -2.17 39.82
N SER A 953 30.75 -2.54 40.09
CA SER A 953 31.87 -1.61 40.23
C SER A 953 33.13 -2.15 39.57
N ILE A 954 33.94 -1.25 39.01
CA ILE A 954 35.18 -1.61 38.30
C ILE A 954 36.20 -0.48 38.40
N TRP A 955 37.48 -0.84 38.57
CA TRP A 955 38.60 0.07 38.33
C TRP A 955 39.02 -0.03 36.87
N PHE A 956 39.28 1.11 36.24
CA PHE A 956 39.69 1.17 34.84
C PHE A 956 40.66 2.31 34.56
N GLN A 957 41.49 2.15 33.53
CA GLN A 957 42.42 3.12 32.98
C GLN A 957 42.24 3.17 31.46
N TYR A 958 42.23 4.36 30.86
CA TYR A 958 42.29 4.52 29.39
C TYR A 958 43.25 5.62 28.96
N SER A 959 44.17 5.28 28.07
CA SER A 959 44.80 6.19 27.12
C SER A 959 44.04 6.17 25.78
N ASP A 960 44.16 7.22 24.96
CA ASP A 960 43.58 7.27 23.61
C ASP A 960 42.04 7.18 23.63
N MET A 961 41.41 8.18 24.28
CA MET A 961 39.97 8.30 24.54
C MET A 961 39.06 8.40 23.28
N ALA A 962 39.56 8.13 22.08
CA ALA A 962 38.74 8.13 20.87
C ALA A 962 37.79 6.91 20.82
N SER A 963 36.53 7.15 20.42
CA SER A 963 35.41 6.18 20.29
C SER A 963 34.90 5.56 21.60
N ASN A 964 33.76 4.85 21.51
CA ASN A 964 33.07 4.27 22.66
C ASN A 964 33.74 2.97 23.14
N LYS A 965 33.79 2.75 24.45
CA LYS A 965 34.34 1.51 25.06
C LYS A 965 33.34 0.94 26.06
N LEU A 966 33.15 -0.38 26.05
CA LEU A 966 32.43 -1.07 27.12
C LEU A 966 33.40 -1.31 28.28
N LEU A 967 33.03 -0.94 29.51
CA LEU A 967 33.84 -1.20 30.70
C LEU A 967 33.40 -2.52 31.34
N MET A 968 32.08 -2.63 31.57
CA MET A 968 31.45 -3.72 32.29
C MET A 968 29.96 -3.75 31.93
N GLY A 969 29.38 -4.92 31.68
CA GLY A 969 27.92 -5.01 31.50
C GLY A 969 27.41 -6.28 30.81
N LYS A 970 26.08 -6.39 30.70
CA LYS A 970 25.39 -7.37 29.85
C LYS A 970 24.91 -6.69 28.57
N SER A 971 25.57 -6.96 27.43
CA SER A 971 25.21 -6.36 26.14
C SER A 971 25.32 -7.35 24.97
N SER A 972 24.44 -7.22 23.97
CA SER A 972 24.18 -8.29 22.99
C SER A 972 25.29 -8.48 21.94
N SER A 973 26.01 -7.43 21.56
CA SER A 973 27.13 -7.51 20.60
C SER A 973 28.12 -6.34 20.64
N GLY A 974 27.88 -5.30 21.45
CA GLY A 974 28.75 -4.12 21.53
C GLY A 974 28.13 -3.01 22.38
N PRO A 975 28.89 -1.97 22.77
CA PRO A 975 28.37 -0.87 23.59
C PRO A 975 27.16 -0.24 22.90
N LYS A 976 26.13 0.12 23.70
CA LYS A 976 24.85 0.71 23.25
C LYS A 976 23.89 -0.29 22.54
N ASN A 977 24.22 -1.58 22.45
CA ASN A 977 23.33 -2.58 21.81
C ASN A 977 22.58 -3.48 22.82
N MET A 978 21.62 -2.88 23.53
CA MET A 978 20.77 -3.55 24.54
C MET A 978 19.29 -3.61 24.15
N ALA A 979 18.97 -3.85 22.87
CA ALA A 979 17.59 -3.93 22.36
C ALA A 979 16.70 -5.03 23.02
N TYR A 980 17.37 -5.96 23.72
CA TYR A 980 16.80 -7.10 24.44
C TYR A 980 16.97 -6.98 25.97
N GLY A 981 17.36 -5.79 26.46
CA GLY A 981 17.67 -5.51 27.86
C GLY A 981 19.11 -5.85 28.25
N GLY A 982 19.51 -5.34 29.43
CA GLY A 982 20.87 -5.39 29.94
C GLY A 982 21.23 -4.14 30.74
N TRP A 983 22.50 -4.06 31.13
CA TRP A 983 23.09 -2.87 31.74
C TRP A 983 24.54 -2.71 31.29
N GLU A 984 25.01 -1.46 31.21
CA GLU A 984 26.36 -1.12 30.77
C GLU A 984 26.92 0.03 31.63
N ILE A 985 28.20 -0.11 32.02
CA ILE A 985 29.11 0.99 32.29
C ILE A 985 30.00 1.13 31.05
N ARG A 986 30.04 2.31 30.43
CA ARG A 986 30.76 2.56 29.17
C ARG A 986 31.30 3.98 29.09
N SER A 987 32.36 4.18 28.31
CA SER A 987 32.80 5.53 27.94
C SER A 987 32.26 5.93 26.56
N GLU A 988 31.94 7.22 26.40
CA GLU A 988 31.68 7.87 25.11
C GLU A 988 32.63 9.08 25.00
N GLY A 989 33.82 8.85 24.44
CA GLY A 989 34.90 9.84 24.51
C GLY A 989 35.45 9.97 25.94
N ASN A 990 35.52 11.21 26.44
CA ASN A 990 35.87 11.52 27.83
C ASN A 990 34.66 11.48 28.80
N ASN A 991 33.46 11.13 28.33
CA ASN A 991 32.27 11.01 29.17
C ASN A 991 32.15 9.59 29.74
N LEU A 992 31.73 9.46 31.00
CA LEU A 992 31.35 8.18 31.59
C LEU A 992 29.83 8.06 31.57
N VAL A 993 29.32 6.97 31.01
CA VAL A 993 27.87 6.76 30.79
C VAL A 993 27.46 5.41 31.36
N MET A 994 26.39 5.42 32.14
CA MET A 994 25.79 4.22 32.72
C MET A 994 24.35 4.10 32.22
N GLN A 995 23.99 2.90 31.78
CA GLN A 995 22.69 2.66 31.17
C GLN A 995 22.10 1.35 31.70
N VAL A 996 20.80 1.37 32.00
CA VAL A 996 20.00 0.17 32.25
C VAL A 996 18.89 0.13 31.20
N SER A 997 18.82 -0.97 30.46
CA SER A 997 17.76 -1.26 29.51
C SER A 997 16.99 -2.48 30.01
N TYR A 998 15.67 -2.40 30.07
CA TYR A 998 14.84 -3.49 30.58
C TYR A 998 13.53 -3.61 29.82
N ARG A 999 12.91 -4.77 29.99
CA ARG A 999 11.54 -5.04 29.57
C ARG A 999 10.68 -5.20 30.81
N ASP A 1000 9.73 -4.28 30.97
CA ASP A 1000 8.72 -4.37 32.03
C ASP A 1000 7.85 -5.63 31.90
N ARG A 1001 6.89 -5.83 32.81
CA ARG A 1001 5.93 -6.95 32.71
C ARG A 1001 5.09 -6.93 31.42
N LEU A 1002 5.05 -5.78 30.72
CA LEU A 1002 4.40 -5.59 29.42
C LEU A 1002 5.34 -5.84 28.23
N MET A 1003 6.58 -6.29 28.47
CA MET A 1003 7.64 -6.52 27.47
C MET A 1003 8.07 -5.25 26.70
N ALA A 1004 7.75 -4.05 27.18
CA ALA A 1004 8.12 -2.81 26.51
C ALA A 1004 9.59 -2.46 26.80
N ASN A 1005 10.34 -2.10 25.74
CA ASN A 1005 11.72 -1.64 25.86
C ASN A 1005 11.77 -0.29 26.58
N ASN A 1006 12.17 -0.32 27.84
CA ASN A 1006 12.48 0.84 28.65
C ASN A 1006 14.00 1.02 28.71
N THR A 1007 14.48 2.26 28.82
CA THR A 1007 15.92 2.54 28.93
C THR A 1007 16.11 3.81 29.74
N VAL A 1008 16.99 3.73 30.74
CA VAL A 1008 17.40 4.86 31.58
C VAL A 1008 18.90 5.01 31.44
N VAL A 1009 19.34 6.22 31.11
CA VAL A 1009 20.73 6.59 30.88
C VAL A 1009 21.09 7.72 31.83
N ILE A 1010 22.22 7.60 32.50
CA ILE A 1010 22.88 8.69 33.23
C ILE A 1010 24.30 8.84 32.73
N SER A 1011 24.81 10.07 32.71
CA SER A 1011 26.12 10.38 32.16
C SER A 1011 26.77 11.52 32.93
N GLU A 1012 28.06 11.38 33.21
CA GLU A 1012 28.90 12.45 33.72
C GLU A 1012 29.83 12.93 32.59
N ASN A 1013 29.82 14.23 32.31
CA ASN A 1013 30.45 14.81 31.13
C ASN A 1013 31.90 15.20 31.41
N SER A 1014 32.82 14.89 30.49
CA SER A 1014 34.27 15.13 30.65
C SER A 1014 34.86 14.56 31.94
N ALA A 1015 34.35 13.40 32.34
CA ALA A 1015 34.62 12.76 33.61
C ALA A 1015 35.95 11.97 33.63
N ILE A 1016 36.39 11.45 32.48
CA ILE A 1016 37.56 10.57 32.36
C ILE A 1016 38.81 11.39 31.99
N ILE A 1017 39.92 11.14 32.68
CA ILE A 1017 41.23 11.76 32.46
C ILE A 1017 42.14 10.74 31.75
N ASP A 1018 42.67 11.12 30.59
CA ASP A 1018 43.56 10.28 29.77
C ASP A 1018 44.76 9.74 30.58
N GLY A 1019 44.96 8.42 30.54
CA GLY A 1019 46.01 7.69 31.25
C GLY A 1019 45.83 7.56 32.77
N SER A 1020 44.73 8.04 33.35
CA SER A 1020 44.48 7.96 34.80
C SER A 1020 43.61 6.75 35.18
N TRP A 1021 43.87 6.18 36.36
CA TRP A 1021 42.98 5.18 36.96
C TRP A 1021 41.76 5.86 37.57
N HIS A 1022 40.59 5.30 37.26
CA HIS A 1022 39.29 5.73 37.74
C HIS A 1022 38.50 4.56 38.29
N HIS A 1023 37.64 4.80 39.27
CA HIS A 1023 36.68 3.83 39.80
C HIS A 1023 35.26 4.21 39.36
N ALA A 1024 34.60 3.34 38.60
CA ALA A 1024 33.19 3.50 38.25
C ALA A 1024 32.31 2.52 39.02
N ALA A 1025 31.16 2.97 39.51
CA ALA A 1025 30.12 2.09 40.05
C ALA A 1025 28.71 2.50 39.61
N ILE A 1026 27.92 1.53 39.15
CA ILE A 1026 26.50 1.66 38.84
C ILE A 1026 25.69 1.02 39.97
N VAL A 1027 24.73 1.75 40.54
CA VAL A 1027 23.80 1.26 41.56
C VAL A 1027 22.39 1.32 40.98
N VAL A 1028 21.77 0.15 40.84
CA VAL A 1028 20.41 -0.05 40.36
C VAL A 1028 19.53 -0.40 41.56
N ASP A 1029 18.76 0.57 42.01
CA ASP A 1029 17.96 0.53 43.23
C ASP A 1029 16.48 0.37 42.85
N ARG A 1030 15.97 -0.86 42.95
CA ARG A 1030 14.62 -1.27 42.58
C ARG A 1030 13.61 -0.99 43.68
N GLU A 1031 14.02 -1.00 44.94
CA GLU A 1031 13.14 -0.70 46.07
C GLU A 1031 12.79 0.80 46.12
N LEU A 1032 13.73 1.68 45.77
CA LEU A 1032 13.50 3.13 45.67
C LEU A 1032 13.25 3.64 44.24
N GLY A 1033 13.41 2.79 43.22
CA GLY A 1033 13.18 3.17 41.81
C GLY A 1033 14.22 4.17 41.28
N THR A 1034 15.50 3.99 41.61
CA THR A 1034 16.57 4.92 41.19
C THR A 1034 17.74 4.22 40.50
N LEU A 1035 18.31 4.89 39.50
CA LEU A 1035 19.59 4.56 38.88
C LEU A 1035 20.61 5.62 39.30
N LYS A 1036 21.65 5.20 40.01
CA LYS A 1036 22.73 6.07 40.49
C LYS A 1036 24.05 5.62 39.87
N GLY A 1037 24.90 6.58 39.55
CA GLY A 1037 26.24 6.36 39.03
C GLY A 1037 27.25 7.06 39.92
N TYR A 1038 28.44 6.48 40.02
CA TYR A 1038 29.55 7.04 40.79
C TYR A 1038 30.84 6.98 39.98
N LEU A 1039 31.64 8.02 40.10
CA LEU A 1039 33.02 8.11 39.62
C LEU A 1039 33.91 8.54 40.78
N ASP A 1040 34.99 7.80 41.04
CA ASP A 1040 36.00 8.14 42.05
C ASP A 1040 35.39 8.42 43.43
N GLY A 1041 34.39 7.62 43.79
CA GLY A 1041 33.63 7.72 45.04
C GLY A 1041 32.60 8.86 45.09
N GLN A 1042 32.50 9.72 44.08
CA GLN A 1042 31.52 10.79 43.98
C GLN A 1042 30.31 10.36 43.15
N ALA A 1043 29.10 10.67 43.61
CA ALA A 1043 27.87 10.44 42.85
C ALA A 1043 27.77 11.38 41.63
N PHE A 1044 27.21 10.89 40.53
CA PHE A 1044 26.88 11.70 39.36
C PHE A 1044 25.85 12.79 39.71
N VAL A 1045 25.95 13.94 39.05
CA VAL A 1045 25.00 15.05 39.25
C VAL A 1045 23.59 14.65 38.82
N THR A 1046 23.47 13.77 37.81
CA THR A 1046 22.19 13.29 37.28
C THR A 1046 21.92 11.86 37.75
N GLN A 1047 20.81 11.67 38.48
CA GLN A 1047 20.26 10.35 38.80
C GLN A 1047 19.10 10.02 37.86
N GLY A 1048 18.96 8.74 37.51
CA GLY A 1048 17.88 8.24 36.67
C GLY A 1048 16.72 7.74 37.51
N THR A 1049 15.48 7.96 37.04
CA THR A 1049 14.29 7.35 37.64
C THR A 1049 13.98 6.03 36.94
N LEU A 1050 13.87 4.96 37.72
CA LEU A 1050 13.30 3.68 37.29
C LEU A 1050 11.81 3.69 37.70
N PRO A 1051 10.88 3.23 36.84
CA PRO A 1051 9.46 3.19 37.17
C PRO A 1051 9.24 2.26 38.37
N GLN A 1052 8.41 2.70 39.33
CA GLN A 1052 7.94 1.83 40.38
C GLN A 1052 7.04 0.72 39.80
N GLY A 1053 7.27 -0.52 40.23
CA GLY A 1053 6.37 -1.64 39.99
C GLY A 1053 7.02 -2.84 39.32
N ASN A 1054 7.17 -3.92 40.10
CA ASN A 1054 6.84 -5.34 39.87
C ASN A 1054 7.16 -6.03 38.51
N GLY A 1055 7.84 -5.39 37.56
CA GLY A 1055 8.34 -5.99 36.32
C GLY A 1055 9.83 -6.35 36.42
N PRO A 1056 10.34 -7.32 35.63
CA PRO A 1056 11.75 -7.68 35.67
C PRO A 1056 12.64 -6.58 35.03
N ILE A 1057 13.91 -6.51 35.42
CA ILE A 1057 14.98 -6.16 34.48
C ILE A 1057 15.33 -7.46 33.74
N MET A 1058 14.64 -7.73 32.63
CA MET A 1058 15.08 -8.78 31.72
C MET A 1058 16.05 -8.21 30.70
N ALA A 1059 17.34 -8.52 30.85
CA ALA A 1059 18.13 -8.92 29.70
C ALA A 1059 17.61 -10.27 29.21
N ALA A 1060 17.40 -10.43 27.89
CA ALA A 1060 16.72 -11.60 27.36
C ALA A 1060 17.30 -12.93 27.86
N MET A 1061 16.40 -13.82 28.29
CA MET A 1061 16.74 -15.13 28.79
C MET A 1061 17.35 -15.99 27.67
N ASN A 1062 18.61 -16.38 27.82
CA ASN A 1062 19.19 -17.47 27.04
C ASN A 1062 18.53 -18.79 27.45
N PHE A 1063 17.43 -19.14 26.79
CA PHE A 1063 17.11 -20.55 26.55
C PHE A 1063 17.86 -20.99 25.31
N THR A 1064 18.31 -22.26 25.27
CA THR A 1064 19.27 -22.80 24.28
C THR A 1064 18.77 -22.84 22.82
N GLY A 1065 17.57 -22.35 22.53
CA GLY A 1065 17.00 -22.24 21.18
C GLY A 1065 16.63 -20.82 20.71
N TYR A 1066 16.77 -19.77 21.53
CA TYR A 1066 16.44 -18.39 21.14
C TYR A 1066 17.68 -17.49 21.22
N GLY A 1067 18.34 -17.26 20.07
CA GLY A 1067 19.67 -16.65 19.98
C GLY A 1067 19.70 -15.13 20.20
N GLY A 1068 19.38 -14.64 21.40
CA GLY A 1068 19.27 -13.20 21.68
C GLY A 1068 19.61 -12.72 23.09
N GLY A 1069 20.17 -13.56 23.97
CA GLY A 1069 20.57 -13.12 25.32
C GLY A 1069 21.89 -12.35 25.34
N SER A 1070 21.93 -11.24 26.08
CA SER A 1070 23.11 -10.40 26.29
C SER A 1070 24.14 -11.07 27.23
N PRO A 1071 25.32 -11.51 26.75
CA PRO A 1071 26.38 -12.04 27.62
C PRO A 1071 26.94 -10.95 28.54
N PHE A 1072 27.38 -11.35 29.74
CA PHE A 1072 28.18 -10.48 30.61
C PHE A 1072 29.60 -10.35 30.06
N LYS A 1073 30.16 -9.14 30.08
CA LYS A 1073 31.49 -8.80 29.57
C LYS A 1073 32.21 -7.82 30.49
N LEU A 1074 33.52 -7.99 30.64
CA LEU A 1074 34.46 -6.95 31.10
C LEU A 1074 35.33 -6.48 29.92
N GLY A 1075 35.42 -5.16 29.69
CA GLY A 1075 36.19 -4.53 28.61
C GLY A 1075 35.62 -4.68 27.20
N GLY A 1076 36.00 -3.78 26.28
CA GLY A 1076 35.91 -4.00 24.82
C GLY A 1076 35.61 -2.81 23.90
N GLN A 1077 35.92 -3.00 22.60
CA GLN A 1077 35.51 -2.18 21.45
C GLN A 1077 34.75 -3.02 20.41
N THR A 1078 33.86 -2.39 19.64
CA THR A 1078 33.28 -3.01 18.42
C THR A 1078 34.14 -2.90 17.17
N GLU A 1079 35.14 -2.02 17.15
CA GLU A 1079 36.14 -1.93 16.08
C GLU A 1079 37.52 -1.58 16.67
N ALA A 1080 38.44 -2.54 16.63
CA ALA A 1080 39.87 -2.28 16.72
C ALA A 1080 40.60 -2.94 15.54
N ILE A 1081 41.76 -2.39 15.20
CA ILE A 1081 42.64 -2.93 14.17
C ILE A 1081 43.66 -3.84 14.89
N CYS A 1082 43.35 -5.12 14.98
CA CYS A 1082 44.34 -6.14 15.33
C CYS A 1082 45.02 -6.67 14.05
N ASP A 1083 46.13 -7.38 14.17
CA ASP A 1083 46.83 -7.94 13.02
C ASP A 1083 46.05 -9.08 12.34
N GLU A 1084 46.55 -9.55 11.19
CA GLU A 1084 45.93 -10.65 10.42
C GLU A 1084 45.84 -11.98 11.20
N ALA A 1085 46.53 -12.10 12.34
CA ALA A 1085 46.47 -13.24 13.25
C ALA A 1085 45.50 -13.05 14.44
N ASN A 1086 44.81 -11.91 14.54
CA ASN A 1086 43.98 -11.52 15.69
C ASN A 1086 44.78 -11.44 17.01
N VAL A 1087 46.04 -10.99 16.94
CA VAL A 1087 46.87 -10.64 18.08
C VAL A 1087 46.80 -9.12 18.27
N CYS A 1088 46.02 -8.70 19.27
CA CYS A 1088 45.89 -7.30 19.65
C CYS A 1088 46.99 -6.97 20.68
N THR A 1089 47.88 -6.03 20.37
CA THR A 1089 49.00 -5.67 21.26
C THR A 1089 48.49 -4.88 22.49
N PRO A 1090 48.89 -5.24 23.73
CA PRO A 1090 48.59 -4.42 24.91
C PRO A 1090 49.07 -2.98 24.74
N LYS A 1091 48.16 -2.00 24.86
CA LYS A 1091 48.50 -0.57 24.94
C LYS A 1091 48.74 -0.20 26.40
N ALA A 1092 49.86 0.46 26.69
CA ALA A 1092 50.10 1.04 28.01
C ALA A 1092 49.03 2.09 28.34
N GLY A 1093 48.52 2.05 29.57
CA GLY A 1093 47.45 2.95 30.02
C GLY A 1093 46.02 2.52 29.69
N GLN A 1094 45.79 1.30 29.16
CA GLN A 1094 44.45 0.75 28.92
C GLN A 1094 44.25 -0.55 29.71
N ALA A 1095 43.64 -0.48 30.89
CA ALA A 1095 43.55 -1.62 31.82
C ALA A 1095 42.24 -1.65 32.64
N VAL A 1096 41.75 -2.84 33.03
CA VAL A 1096 40.70 -3.04 34.05
C VAL A 1096 41.25 -3.83 35.25
N ASP A 1097 40.63 -3.61 36.41
CA ASP A 1097 41.09 -4.15 37.70
C ASP A 1097 39.91 -4.22 38.72
N LYS A 1098 39.99 -5.09 39.73
CA LYS A 1098 39.13 -5.16 40.93
C LYS A 1098 37.61 -5.05 40.64
N ALA A 1099 37.12 -5.80 39.63
CA ALA A 1099 35.73 -5.79 39.19
C ALA A 1099 34.81 -6.60 40.15
N ARG A 1100 33.66 -6.04 40.53
CA ARG A 1100 32.71 -6.65 41.49
C ARG A 1100 31.25 -6.44 41.13
N VAL A 1101 30.39 -7.41 41.46
CA VAL A 1101 28.93 -7.35 41.34
C VAL A 1101 28.28 -7.77 42.66
N TYR A 1102 27.27 -7.03 43.10
CA TYR A 1102 26.49 -7.27 44.32
C TYR A 1102 25.00 -7.34 43.98
N HIS A 1103 24.26 -8.33 44.50
CA HIS A 1103 22.79 -8.42 44.42
C HIS A 1103 22.08 -7.56 45.48
N ARG A 1104 22.57 -6.32 45.68
CA ARG A 1104 21.92 -5.27 46.47
C ARG A 1104 22.33 -3.89 45.97
N ALA A 1105 21.54 -2.88 46.28
CA ALA A 1105 21.98 -1.50 46.16
C ALA A 1105 23.00 -1.20 47.28
N LEU A 1106 24.23 -0.82 46.91
CA LEU A 1106 25.20 -0.32 47.88
C LEU A 1106 24.86 1.12 48.26
N THR A 1107 25.05 1.45 49.54
CA THR A 1107 25.00 2.83 50.01
C THR A 1107 26.20 3.64 49.52
N GLU A 1108 26.07 4.97 49.49
CA GLU A 1108 27.15 5.88 49.08
C GLU A 1108 28.44 5.67 49.91
N LEU A 1109 28.33 5.37 51.20
CA LEU A 1109 29.47 5.05 52.07
C LEU A 1109 30.18 3.76 51.67
N GLU A 1110 29.43 2.74 51.22
CA GLU A 1110 29.98 1.46 50.76
C GLU A 1110 30.65 1.61 49.38
N VAL A 1111 30.02 2.34 48.45
CA VAL A 1111 30.62 2.65 47.14
C VAL A 1111 31.91 3.47 47.31
N ASN A 1112 31.92 4.45 48.21
CA ASN A 1112 33.12 5.21 48.55
C ASN A 1112 34.19 4.32 49.23
N SER A 1113 33.78 3.33 50.02
CA SER A 1113 34.72 2.35 50.60
C SER A 1113 35.40 1.49 49.52
N LEU A 1114 34.70 1.13 48.44
CA LEU A 1114 35.29 0.44 47.27
C LEU A 1114 36.30 1.30 46.50
N PHE A 1115 36.15 2.63 46.53
CA PHE A 1115 37.12 3.58 45.96
C PHE A 1115 38.32 3.84 46.88
N ILE A 1116 38.11 3.87 48.20
CA ILE A 1116 39.18 4.09 49.18
C ILE A 1116 40.03 2.83 49.39
N ALA A 1117 39.45 1.64 49.20
CA ALA A 1117 40.13 0.35 49.13
C ALA A 1117 40.92 0.20 47.81
N ARG A 1118 41.93 1.05 47.65
CA ARG A 1118 42.97 0.92 46.62
C ARG A 1118 43.72 -0.39 46.75
#